data_AF-A9WHN5-F1
#
_entry.id   AF-A9WHN5-F1
#
_cell.length_a   1.000
_cell.length_b   1.000
_cell.length_c   1.000
_cell.angle_alpha   90.00
_cell.angle_beta   90.00
_cell.angle_gamma   90.00
#
_symmetry.space_group_name_H-M   'P 1'
#
loop_
_entity.id
_entity.type
_entity.pdbx_description
1 polymer ?
#
loop_
_entity_poly.entity_id
_entity_poly.type
_entity_poly.pdbx_seq_one_letter_code
_entity_poly.pdbx_strand_id
1 'polypeptide(L)'
;MRHRVLSLAMVLALVAIGSVLAYQAPLHVHLAVGGDPRTQRREDDAPFLRMMHAAEPAVPAVGEWWQLPGADDPYRWTQPESSLLLPGLGGGHWLVTVRAQGGRPDGTPTSSEWQVGSEPPLVLSLPATPARRYTLLVPANGTLQLTFRSTPLQVDGDPRALGFVLRDVWVRPIDTWQMPDWVQLAWVGLILTALWVWGQSIELRSHWIIALLSGSGIIIVAAFALFRLAFALVNPLLAGLILFATIVSVGLAWRWPQHLAWRQAIALTQVALIVRLAGLLHPHAISSDAGFHANNLLRLGLGQVFLTAGLPADAGGGIAPYPVGFYLLALPLQLLVGDDFASRLVLVTVVAAALDSFFCLAIWWWIKQAGFGLRAALFGAACYIGATQAFEALSIGELANVGGQALMLPALIGLFSGASARQSGWLALIGLMLAICAGLLAHSGVTLGFGLLIGWAWVLAWQQPSTVTTPLRLFAAAAGGLGLALMVVYTAPTYLDLIVQRSGQGASGGLAPMQILSDTVLALVGLQPPHRRSLVLPFGLALANLFGLWLLWRSASVEASRLRWLIGAWWAGTLTGLVLLLVADQGLRWGLFLYPALCISAGIALDRLATRSVWGQWLATVGMVTIVGQGVWLWVAQIRDYLH
;
A
#
# COMPACT_ATOMS: atom_id res chain seq x y z
N MET A 1 18.72 27.64 -23.95
CA MET A 1 19.07 27.27 -22.55
C MET A 1 18.61 28.32 -21.54
N ARG A 2 18.90 29.62 -21.74
CA ARG A 2 18.53 30.72 -20.82
C ARG A 2 17.06 30.76 -20.37
N HIS A 3 16.09 30.68 -21.29
CA HIS A 3 14.66 30.65 -20.92
C HIS A 3 14.27 29.47 -20.02
N ARG A 4 14.90 28.30 -20.20
CA ARG A 4 14.57 27.10 -19.41
C ARG A 4 15.07 27.21 -17.97
N VAL A 5 16.27 27.75 -17.79
CA VAL A 5 16.86 28.00 -16.47
C VAL A 5 16.02 29.04 -15.71
N LEU A 6 15.56 30.09 -16.41
CA LEU A 6 14.67 31.09 -15.83
C LEU A 6 13.33 30.50 -15.39
N SER A 7 12.67 29.67 -16.22
CA SER A 7 11.41 29.02 -15.84
C SER A 7 11.58 28.09 -14.65
N LEU A 8 12.67 27.32 -14.59
CA LEU A 8 12.95 26.43 -13.46
C LEU A 8 13.19 27.22 -12.17
N ALA A 9 14.05 28.24 -12.23
CA ALA A 9 14.32 29.11 -11.08
C ALA A 9 13.05 29.81 -10.57
N MET A 10 12.19 30.25 -11.49
CA MET A 10 10.90 30.86 -11.14
C MET A 10 9.97 29.86 -10.43
N VAL A 11 9.84 28.63 -10.92
CA VAL A 11 9.01 27.60 -10.25
C VAL A 11 9.54 27.30 -8.85
N LEU A 12 10.85 27.08 -8.71
CA LEU A 12 11.45 26.81 -7.39
C LEU A 12 11.25 27.99 -6.42
N ALA A 13 11.40 29.23 -6.90
CA ALA A 13 11.14 30.42 -6.10
C ALA A 13 9.67 30.53 -5.68
N LEU A 14 8.73 30.27 -6.60
CA LEU A 14 7.30 30.31 -6.30
C LEU A 14 6.90 29.23 -5.28
N VAL A 15 7.46 28.02 -5.38
CA VAL A 15 7.18 26.95 -4.41
C VAL A 15 7.79 27.28 -3.05
N ALA A 16 9.01 27.83 -3.00
CA ALA A 16 9.62 28.25 -1.75
C ALA A 16 8.81 29.37 -1.07
N ILE A 17 8.47 30.43 -1.80
CA ILE A 17 7.65 31.54 -1.31
C ILE A 17 6.28 31.03 -0.88
N GLY A 18 5.61 30.24 -1.72
CA GLY A 18 4.31 29.65 -1.42
C GLY A 18 4.34 28.76 -0.17
N SER A 19 5.42 28.01 0.04
CA SER A 19 5.58 27.16 1.22
C SER A 19 5.77 28.01 2.49
N VAL A 20 6.54 29.09 2.44
CA VAL A 20 6.66 30.04 3.57
C VAL A 20 5.33 30.73 3.87
N LEU A 21 4.58 31.14 2.83
CA LEU A 21 3.27 31.76 2.98
C LEU A 21 2.22 30.77 3.52
N ALA A 22 2.33 29.47 3.19
CA ALA A 22 1.44 28.44 3.71
C ALA A 22 1.50 28.29 5.23
N TYR A 23 2.63 28.66 5.87
CA TYR A 23 2.72 28.70 7.34
C TYR A 23 1.87 29.83 7.96
N GLN A 24 1.48 30.84 7.18
CA GLN A 24 0.58 31.90 7.65
C GLN A 24 -0.89 31.48 7.62
N ALA A 25 -1.22 30.32 7.01
CA ALA A 25 -2.56 29.77 7.12
C ALA A 25 -2.88 29.45 8.59
N PRO A 26 -4.04 29.88 9.13
CA PRO A 26 -4.40 29.59 10.51
C PRO A 26 -4.43 28.09 10.78
N LEU A 27 -3.73 27.66 11.83
CA LEU A 27 -3.67 26.25 12.23
C LEU A 27 -4.26 26.10 13.64
N HIS A 28 -5.32 25.32 13.76
CA HIS A 28 -5.85 24.88 15.04
C HIS A 28 -5.77 23.36 15.09
N VAL A 29 -5.08 22.85 16.10
CA VAL A 29 -4.93 21.41 16.29
C VAL A 29 -5.80 20.99 17.44
N HIS A 30 -6.59 19.94 17.22
CA HIS A 30 -7.28 19.19 18.25
C HIS A 30 -6.86 17.73 18.13
N LEU A 31 -6.19 17.23 19.16
CA LEU A 31 -5.93 15.80 19.30
C LEU A 31 -6.93 15.26 20.31
N ALA A 32 -7.90 14.49 19.81
CA ALA A 32 -8.82 13.72 20.65
C ALA A 32 -8.05 12.47 21.13
N VAL A 33 -7.55 12.51 22.36
CA VAL A 33 -6.62 11.47 22.84
C VAL A 33 -7.42 10.23 23.18
N GLY A 34 -7.03 9.10 22.58
CA GLY A 34 -7.78 7.86 22.68
C GLY A 34 -8.93 7.69 21.68
N GLY A 35 -9.28 8.72 20.90
CA GLY A 35 -10.25 8.65 19.80
C GLY A 35 -11.32 9.76 19.85
N ASP A 36 -12.09 9.89 18.77
CA ASP A 36 -13.23 10.80 18.65
C ASP A 36 -14.52 10.01 18.36
N PRO A 37 -15.44 9.86 19.34
CA PRO A 37 -16.65 9.06 19.17
C PRO A 37 -17.63 9.64 18.14
N ARG A 38 -17.51 10.92 17.78
CA ARG A 38 -18.39 11.56 16.76
C ARG A 38 -17.99 11.17 15.35
N THR A 39 -16.69 11.17 15.09
CA THR A 39 -16.14 10.74 13.79
C THR A 39 -15.88 9.24 13.74
N GLN A 40 -16.01 8.55 14.87
CA GLN A 40 -15.69 7.14 15.10
C GLN A 40 -14.21 6.80 14.98
N ARG A 41 -13.38 7.81 14.66
CA ARG A 41 -11.94 7.66 14.42
C ARG A 41 -11.17 7.41 15.69
N ARG A 42 -10.28 6.42 15.64
CA ARG A 42 -9.34 6.08 16.72
C ARG A 42 -7.89 6.27 16.28
N GLU A 43 -6.97 6.43 17.24
CA GLU A 43 -5.52 6.44 17.01
C GLU A 43 -4.94 7.60 16.16
N ASP A 44 -5.75 8.60 15.77
CA ASP A 44 -5.25 9.80 15.07
C ASP A 44 -4.24 10.60 15.91
N ASP A 45 -4.27 10.44 17.23
CA ASP A 45 -3.35 11.04 18.17
C ASP A 45 -2.01 10.29 18.27
N ALA A 46 -1.99 8.99 17.95
CA ALA A 46 -0.87 8.10 18.23
C ALA A 46 0.47 8.55 17.62
N PRO A 47 0.55 9.05 16.36
CA PRO A 47 1.82 9.51 15.79
C PRO A 47 2.46 10.71 16.49
N PHE A 48 1.66 11.46 17.26
CA PHE A 48 2.10 12.65 17.98
C PHE A 48 2.45 12.35 19.45
N LEU A 49 2.16 11.14 19.92
CA LEU A 49 2.33 10.74 21.30
C LEU A 49 3.41 9.65 21.40
N ARG A 50 4.40 9.86 22.28
CA ARG A 50 5.46 8.87 22.55
C ARG A 50 5.37 8.37 23.98
N MET A 51 5.64 7.07 24.13
CA MET A 51 5.60 6.37 25.42
C MET A 51 4.24 6.57 26.12
N MET A 52 3.15 6.43 25.37
CA MET A 52 1.79 6.37 25.91
C MET A 52 1.28 4.94 25.77
N HIS A 53 0.37 4.53 26.63
CA HIS A 53 -0.32 3.25 26.49
C HIS A 53 -1.39 3.32 25.39
N ALA A 54 -1.94 2.15 25.05
CA ALA A 54 -3.05 2.05 24.11
C ALA A 54 -4.27 2.88 24.58
N ALA A 55 -5.09 3.30 23.63
CA ALA A 55 -6.32 4.03 23.89
C ALA A 55 -7.30 3.25 24.77
N GLU A 56 -8.02 3.94 25.63
CA GLU A 56 -9.10 3.41 26.47
C GLU A 56 -10.42 4.14 26.16
N PRO A 57 -11.57 3.44 26.09
CA PRO A 57 -11.75 2.01 26.38
C PRO A 57 -11.09 1.10 25.33
N ALA A 58 -10.48 0.02 25.79
CA ALA A 58 -9.87 -0.99 24.91
C ALA A 58 -10.97 -1.68 24.08
N VAL A 59 -10.69 -1.98 22.81
CA VAL A 59 -11.64 -2.68 21.93
C VAL A 59 -11.83 -4.11 22.45
N PRO A 60 -13.01 -4.52 22.95
CA PRO A 60 -13.26 -5.93 23.23
C PRO A 60 -13.47 -6.65 21.90
N ALA A 61 -13.29 -7.97 21.90
CA ALA A 61 -13.45 -8.81 20.71
C ALA A 61 -14.87 -8.80 20.08
N VAL A 62 -15.84 -8.09 20.67
CA VAL A 62 -17.27 -8.25 20.40
C VAL A 62 -18.03 -6.92 20.19
N GLY A 63 -17.35 -5.77 20.19
CA GLY A 63 -18.06 -4.48 20.08
C GLY A 63 -17.20 -3.35 19.57
N GLU A 64 -17.85 -2.41 18.88
CA GLU A 64 -17.24 -1.20 18.37
C GLU A 64 -16.84 -0.27 19.52
N TRP A 65 -15.66 0.32 19.43
CA TRP A 65 -15.07 1.01 20.57
C TRP A 65 -15.88 2.23 21.02
N TRP A 66 -16.50 2.93 20.08
CA TRP A 66 -17.32 4.12 20.34
C TRP A 66 -18.67 3.80 21.01
N GLN A 67 -19.02 2.51 21.15
CA GLN A 67 -20.24 2.06 21.82
C GLN A 67 -19.99 1.55 23.25
N LEU A 68 -18.72 1.49 23.66
CA LEU A 68 -18.34 0.94 24.96
C LEU A 68 -18.61 1.93 26.10
N PRO A 69 -18.84 1.44 27.33
CA PRO A 69 -18.86 2.31 28.50
C PRO A 69 -17.57 3.14 28.60
N GLY A 70 -17.71 4.46 28.75
CA GLY A 70 -16.58 5.39 28.82
C GLY A 70 -16.10 5.91 27.45
N ALA A 71 -16.69 5.47 26.34
CA ALA A 71 -16.32 5.95 25.00
C ALA A 71 -16.64 7.44 24.74
N ASP A 72 -17.53 8.05 25.54
CA ASP A 72 -17.86 9.48 25.46
C ASP A 72 -16.70 10.39 25.93
N ASP A 73 -15.76 9.87 26.72
CA ASP A 73 -14.58 10.58 27.19
C ASP A 73 -13.37 9.62 27.12
N PRO A 74 -12.91 9.29 25.90
CA PRO A 74 -11.79 8.38 25.71
C PRO A 74 -10.49 9.03 26.22
N TYR A 75 -9.48 8.20 26.44
CA TYR A 75 -8.20 8.66 26.98
C TYR A 75 -7.06 7.71 26.70
N ARG A 76 -5.84 8.15 27.04
CA ARG A 76 -4.67 7.28 27.18
C ARG A 76 -4.03 7.47 28.54
N TRP A 77 -3.54 6.39 29.10
CA TRP A 77 -2.58 6.47 30.19
C TRP A 77 -1.20 6.83 29.65
N THR A 78 -0.54 7.80 30.26
CA THR A 78 0.88 8.05 30.02
C THR A 78 1.72 6.95 30.66
N GLN A 79 2.93 6.75 30.17
CA GLN A 79 3.98 6.08 30.95
C GLN A 79 4.58 7.08 31.95
N PRO A 80 5.50 6.65 32.84
CA PRO A 80 6.14 7.54 33.80
C PRO A 80 6.91 8.69 33.14
N GLU A 81 7.50 8.44 31.96
CA GLU A 81 8.03 9.46 31.06
C GLU A 81 7.38 9.34 29.69
N SER A 82 6.78 10.43 29.22
CA SER A 82 6.05 10.49 27.95
C SER A 82 6.26 11.82 27.27
N SER A 83 5.97 11.91 25.97
CA SER A 83 6.04 13.19 25.27
C SER A 83 4.97 13.37 24.20
N LEU A 84 4.57 14.63 24.02
CA LEU A 84 3.79 15.13 22.91
C LEU A 84 4.73 15.82 21.92
N LEU A 85 4.68 15.41 20.66
CA LEU A 85 5.49 15.93 19.57
C LEU A 85 4.61 16.29 18.38
N LEU A 86 4.65 17.56 17.97
CA LEU A 86 3.90 18.08 16.83
C LEU A 86 4.89 18.67 15.82
N PRO A 87 5.34 17.88 14.84
CA PRO A 87 6.34 18.31 13.87
C PRO A 87 5.75 19.26 12.82
N GLY A 88 6.57 20.19 12.32
CA GLY A 88 6.17 21.08 11.24
C GLY A 88 5.08 22.09 11.61
N LEU A 89 4.82 22.34 12.90
CA LEU A 89 3.94 23.41 13.36
C LEU A 89 4.39 24.78 12.82
N GLY A 90 5.70 25.01 12.80
CA GLY A 90 6.31 26.32 12.56
C GLY A 90 6.90 26.89 13.85
N GLY A 91 7.68 27.96 13.70
CA GLY A 91 8.26 28.71 14.81
C GLY A 91 7.30 29.77 15.37
N GLY A 92 7.47 30.08 16.66
CA GLY A 92 6.66 31.06 17.40
C GLY A 92 6.15 30.50 18.72
N HIS A 93 5.27 31.23 19.38
CA HIS A 93 4.62 30.79 20.62
C HIS A 93 3.24 30.21 20.36
N TRP A 94 2.99 29.06 21.00
CA TRP A 94 1.76 28.30 20.88
C TRP A 94 1.10 28.16 22.25
N LEU A 95 -0.21 28.36 22.27
CA LEU A 95 -1.04 28.06 23.43
C LEU A 95 -1.43 26.58 23.37
N VAL A 96 -0.90 25.78 24.29
CA VAL A 96 -1.17 24.34 24.41
C VAL A 96 -2.09 24.12 25.61
N THR A 97 -3.32 23.68 25.35
CA THR A 97 -4.26 23.29 26.40
C THR A 97 -4.32 21.79 26.50
N VAL A 98 -3.94 21.23 27.64
CA VAL A 98 -3.96 19.80 27.94
C VAL A 98 -5.06 19.50 28.94
N ARG A 99 -5.97 18.58 28.62
CA ARG A 99 -6.95 18.05 29.58
C ARG A 99 -6.41 16.75 30.17
N ALA A 100 -6.16 16.77 31.47
CA ALA A 100 -5.52 15.65 32.17
C ALA A 100 -6.06 15.47 33.60
N GLN A 101 -5.89 14.25 34.13
CA GLN A 101 -6.14 13.90 35.54
C GLN A 101 -5.13 12.86 36.03
N GLY A 102 -4.94 12.74 37.34
CA GLY A 102 -4.06 11.74 37.94
C GLY A 102 -4.60 10.31 37.85
N GLY A 103 -5.92 10.12 37.96
CA GLY A 103 -6.57 8.81 37.79
C GLY A 103 -6.32 7.80 38.91
N ARG A 104 -5.71 8.20 40.04
CA ARG A 104 -5.40 7.28 41.15
C ARG A 104 -6.66 6.79 41.88
N PRO A 105 -6.84 5.47 42.08
CA PRO A 105 -8.01 4.91 42.77
C PRO A 105 -8.15 5.36 44.23
N ASP A 106 -7.03 5.66 44.89
CA ASP A 106 -6.97 6.11 46.29
C ASP A 106 -7.38 7.59 46.48
N GLY A 107 -7.72 8.29 45.39
CA GLY A 107 -8.11 9.70 45.41
C GLY A 107 -6.95 10.68 45.57
N THR A 108 -5.71 10.21 45.68
CA THR A 108 -4.53 11.08 45.84
C THR A 108 -4.16 11.77 44.52
N PRO A 109 -3.65 13.02 44.57
CA PRO A 109 -3.18 13.68 43.37
C PRO A 109 -1.88 13.05 42.85
N THR A 110 -1.72 13.02 41.53
CA THR A 110 -0.46 12.62 40.87
C THR A 110 0.42 13.86 40.68
N SER A 111 1.65 13.84 41.19
CA SER A 111 2.65 14.86 40.86
C SER A 111 3.20 14.60 39.46
N SER A 112 3.25 15.64 38.63
CA SER A 112 3.81 15.55 37.28
C SER A 112 4.61 16.80 36.92
N GLU A 113 5.82 16.59 36.43
CA GLU A 113 6.73 17.60 35.89
C GLU A 113 6.54 17.72 34.39
N TRP A 114 6.18 18.92 33.92
CA TRP A 114 5.93 19.21 32.52
C TRP A 114 7.03 20.12 31.99
N GLN A 115 7.85 19.59 31.09
CA GLN A 115 8.99 20.29 30.52
C GLN A 115 8.69 20.79 29.12
N VAL A 116 8.85 22.10 28.92
CA VAL A 116 8.63 22.80 27.66
C VAL A 116 9.98 23.08 26.99
N GLY A 117 10.33 22.31 25.96
CA GLY A 117 11.65 22.44 25.31
C GLY A 117 12.81 22.31 26.31
N SER A 118 13.67 23.34 26.38
CA SER A 118 14.80 23.42 27.32
C SER A 118 14.50 24.19 28.60
N GLU A 119 13.26 24.66 28.80
CA GLU A 119 12.88 25.40 30.00
C GLU A 119 12.84 24.49 31.24
N PRO A 120 12.97 25.05 32.46
CA PRO A 120 12.79 24.30 33.69
C PRO A 120 11.40 23.64 33.74
N PRO A 121 11.29 22.41 34.29
CA PRO A 121 10.01 21.71 34.37
C PRO A 121 9.04 22.42 35.31
N LEU A 122 7.77 22.49 34.89
CA LEU A 122 6.65 22.95 35.71
C LEU A 122 6.11 21.78 36.52
N VAL A 123 6.17 21.87 37.84
CA VAL A 123 5.60 20.84 38.72
C VAL A 123 4.10 21.10 38.91
N LEU A 124 3.28 20.15 38.48
CA LEU A 124 1.82 20.20 38.56
C LEU A 124 1.30 19.09 39.48
N SER A 125 0.29 19.42 40.28
CA SER A 125 -0.46 18.44 41.07
C SER A 125 -1.78 18.14 40.35
N LEU A 126 -1.83 16.97 39.70
CA LEU A 126 -3.00 16.52 38.94
C LEU A 126 -3.99 15.84 39.91
N PRO A 127 -5.23 16.34 40.08
CA PRO A 127 -6.21 15.67 40.94
C PRO A 127 -6.55 14.28 40.41
N ALA A 128 -6.89 13.34 41.28
CA ALA A 128 -7.34 12.01 40.86
C ALA A 128 -8.55 12.10 39.92
N THR A 129 -9.57 12.88 40.31
CA THR A 129 -10.74 13.29 39.53
C THR A 129 -11.27 14.65 40.06
N PRO A 130 -12.04 15.43 39.26
CA PRO A 130 -12.25 15.31 37.81
C PRO A 130 -11.06 15.88 37.01
N ALA A 131 -11.02 15.59 35.71
CA ALA A 131 -10.02 16.14 34.80
C ALA A 131 -10.04 17.67 34.74
N ARG A 132 -8.85 18.28 34.71
CA ARG A 132 -8.64 19.72 34.61
C ARG A 132 -7.94 20.08 33.30
N ARG A 133 -8.11 21.33 32.88
CA ARG A 133 -7.41 21.90 31.72
C ARG A 133 -6.22 22.71 32.20
N TYR A 134 -5.05 22.41 31.66
CA TYR A 134 -3.80 23.11 31.91
C TYR A 134 -3.42 23.82 30.62
N THR A 135 -3.28 25.14 30.68
CA THR A 135 -2.94 25.95 29.50
C THR A 135 -1.52 26.45 29.64
N LEU A 136 -0.66 26.06 28.71
CA LEU A 136 0.76 26.40 28.68
C LEU A 136 1.06 27.28 27.47
N LEU A 137 1.98 28.22 27.68
CA LEU A 137 2.65 28.92 26.61
C LEU A 137 3.88 28.10 26.21
N VAL A 138 3.93 27.61 24.98
CA VAL A 138 5.00 26.73 24.49
C VAL A 138 5.70 27.37 23.29
N PRO A 139 6.98 27.76 23.40
CA PRO A 139 7.76 28.12 22.23
C PRO A 139 8.01 26.88 21.36
N ALA A 140 7.91 27.06 20.05
CA ALA A 140 8.31 26.07 19.06
C ALA A 140 9.32 26.68 18.09
N ASN A 141 10.25 25.87 17.61
CA ASN A 141 11.15 26.20 16.51
C ASN A 141 10.97 25.14 15.41
N GLY A 142 9.84 25.22 14.70
CA GLY A 142 9.41 24.23 13.72
C GLY A 142 8.60 23.09 14.33
N THR A 143 9.17 22.40 15.32
CA THR A 143 8.49 21.32 16.07
C THR A 143 8.15 21.77 17.49
N LEU A 144 6.94 21.44 17.95
CA LEU A 144 6.54 21.60 19.35
C LEU A 144 6.80 20.30 20.11
N GLN A 145 7.45 20.42 21.27
CA GLN A 145 7.75 19.30 22.15
C GLN A 145 7.35 19.64 23.60
N LEU A 146 6.54 18.77 24.19
CA LEU A 146 6.18 18.81 25.60
C LEU A 146 6.47 17.44 26.22
N THR A 147 7.37 17.40 27.20
CA THR A 147 7.74 16.16 27.89
C THR A 147 7.07 16.13 29.26
N PHE A 148 6.47 14.99 29.60
CA PHE A 148 5.83 14.76 30.86
C PHE A 148 6.60 13.72 31.66
N ARG A 149 6.89 14.02 32.92
CA ARG A 149 7.38 13.05 33.91
C ARG A 149 6.40 12.98 35.05
N SER A 150 6.01 11.80 35.49
CA SER A 150 4.99 11.64 36.52
C SER A 150 5.36 10.52 37.48
N THR A 151 4.89 10.63 38.73
CA THR A 151 5.09 9.57 39.71
C THR A 151 4.32 8.32 39.26
N PRO A 152 4.99 7.17 39.03
CA PRO A 152 4.34 5.98 38.53
C PRO A 152 3.28 5.47 39.49
N LEU A 153 2.17 5.02 38.94
CA LEU A 153 1.12 4.23 39.56
C LEU A 153 1.26 2.79 39.05
N GLN A 154 1.36 1.86 39.99
CA GLN A 154 1.25 0.43 39.74
C GLN A 154 -0.06 -0.04 40.37
N VAL A 155 -0.89 -0.70 39.57
CA VAL A 155 -2.19 -1.22 40.01
C VAL A 155 -2.08 -2.74 40.07
N ASP A 156 -2.56 -3.34 41.16
CA ASP A 156 -2.55 -4.79 41.30
C ASP A 156 -3.29 -5.46 40.12
N GLY A 157 -2.58 -6.32 39.38
CA GLY A 157 -3.10 -7.02 38.21
C GLY A 157 -2.96 -6.28 36.87
N ASP A 158 -2.53 -5.02 36.85
CA ASP A 158 -2.15 -4.31 35.63
C ASP A 158 -0.61 -4.29 35.50
N PRO A 159 -0.02 -4.94 34.47
CA PRO A 159 1.43 -4.97 34.30
C PRO A 159 2.02 -3.63 33.83
N ARG A 160 1.18 -2.65 33.46
CA ARG A 160 1.63 -1.36 32.92
C ARG A 160 2.07 -0.42 34.04
N ALA A 161 3.22 0.24 33.86
CA ALA A 161 3.56 1.42 34.64
C ALA A 161 2.72 2.62 34.15
N LEU A 162 1.78 3.09 34.96
CA LEU A 162 0.86 4.17 34.60
C LEU A 162 1.35 5.50 35.17
N GLY A 163 1.28 6.58 34.39
CA GLY A 163 1.61 7.93 34.85
C GLY A 163 0.35 8.69 35.26
N PHE A 164 -0.20 9.45 34.31
CA PHE A 164 -1.49 10.13 34.45
C PHE A 164 -2.39 9.85 33.24
N VAL A 165 -3.65 10.26 33.32
CA VAL A 165 -4.63 10.10 32.24
C VAL A 165 -4.67 11.37 31.38
N LEU A 166 -4.37 11.23 30.09
CA LEU A 166 -4.46 12.28 29.08
C LEU A 166 -5.72 12.09 28.23
N ARG A 167 -6.53 13.15 28.09
CA ARG A 167 -7.84 13.09 27.40
C ARG A 167 -7.90 13.91 26.12
N ASP A 168 -7.39 15.14 26.16
CA ASP A 168 -7.47 16.05 25.01
C ASP A 168 -6.25 16.96 24.97
N VAL A 169 -5.83 17.33 23.76
CA VAL A 169 -4.86 18.40 23.54
C VAL A 169 -5.37 19.36 22.47
N TRP A 170 -5.39 20.65 22.80
CA TRP A 170 -5.64 21.73 21.85
C TRP A 170 -4.40 22.60 21.68
N VAL A 171 -4.06 22.92 20.44
CA VAL A 171 -2.95 23.81 20.12
C VAL A 171 -3.42 24.94 19.23
N ARG A 172 -3.10 26.18 19.61
CA ARG A 172 -3.46 27.40 18.86
C ARG A 172 -2.29 28.36 18.84
N PRO A 173 -2.07 29.10 17.74
CA PRO A 173 -1.02 30.09 17.68
C PRO A 173 -1.43 31.33 18.47
N ILE A 174 -0.44 32.03 19.02
CA ILE A 174 -0.62 33.34 19.64
C ILE A 174 -0.13 34.45 18.70
N ASP A 175 0.98 34.19 18.02
CA ASP A 175 1.60 35.15 17.12
C ASP A 175 0.82 35.29 15.81
N THR A 176 0.76 36.52 15.29
CA THR A 176 0.14 36.81 13.98
C THR A 176 1.00 36.40 12.79
N TRP A 177 2.30 36.23 13.02
CA TRP A 177 3.26 35.77 12.01
C TRP A 177 3.98 34.53 12.51
N GLN A 178 3.91 33.44 11.75
CA GLN A 178 4.56 32.19 12.09
C GLN A 178 5.83 32.01 11.27
N MET A 179 6.94 31.69 11.91
CA MET A 179 8.13 31.28 11.16
C MET A 179 7.92 29.89 10.56
N PRO A 180 8.39 29.60 9.35
CA PRO A 180 8.29 28.26 8.78
C PRO A 180 9.21 27.29 9.54
N ASP A 181 8.86 26.01 9.52
CA ASP A 181 9.81 24.95 9.89
C ASP A 181 10.85 24.78 8.77
N TRP A 182 12.06 25.30 9.00
CA TRP A 182 13.15 25.24 8.02
C TRP A 182 13.60 23.81 7.71
N VAL A 183 13.43 22.86 8.63
CA VAL A 183 13.74 21.45 8.39
C VAL A 183 12.75 20.86 7.40
N GLN A 184 11.46 21.17 7.55
CA GLN A 184 10.44 20.74 6.59
C GLN A 184 10.65 21.36 5.20
N LEU A 185 11.06 22.62 5.14
CA LEU A 185 11.42 23.27 3.87
C LEU A 185 12.68 22.67 3.23
N ALA A 186 13.67 22.23 4.03
CA ALA A 186 14.85 21.53 3.52
C ALA A 186 14.48 20.18 2.87
N TRP A 187 13.56 19.42 3.48
CA TRP A 187 13.02 18.20 2.88
C TRP A 187 12.30 18.46 1.55
N VAL A 188 11.52 19.54 1.47
CA VAL A 188 10.88 19.96 0.21
C VAL A 188 11.92 20.34 -0.84
N GLY A 189 12.96 21.09 -0.46
CA GLY A 189 14.08 21.40 -1.35
C GLY A 189 14.76 20.14 -1.89
N LEU A 190 14.96 19.13 -1.04
CA LEU A 190 15.50 17.83 -1.44
C LEU A 190 14.56 17.11 -2.41
N ILE A 191 13.25 17.05 -2.13
CA ILE A 191 12.25 16.44 -3.02
C ILE A 191 12.27 17.08 -4.39
N LEU A 192 12.21 18.41 -4.48
CA LEU A 192 12.17 19.12 -5.76
C LEU A 192 13.48 18.94 -6.55
N THR A 193 14.62 18.97 -5.86
CA THR A 193 15.93 18.72 -6.48
C THR A 193 16.03 17.29 -7.00
N ALA A 194 15.62 16.31 -6.20
CA ALA A 194 15.61 14.90 -6.57
C ALA A 194 14.67 14.64 -7.75
N LEU A 195 13.44 15.19 -7.75
CA LEU A 195 12.50 15.10 -8.87
C LEU A 195 13.07 15.71 -10.15
N TRP A 196 13.77 16.85 -10.06
CA TRP A 196 14.43 17.47 -11.19
C TRP A 196 15.53 16.55 -11.77
N VAL A 197 16.45 16.07 -10.94
CA VAL A 197 17.53 15.15 -11.36
C VAL A 197 16.96 13.86 -11.92
N TRP A 198 15.95 13.29 -11.25
CA TRP A 198 15.29 12.07 -11.68
C TRP A 198 14.68 12.25 -13.07
N GLY A 199 13.95 13.36 -13.29
CA GLY A 199 13.39 13.68 -14.61
C GLY A 199 14.44 13.81 -15.70
N GLN A 200 15.61 14.39 -15.41
CA GLN A 200 16.74 14.42 -16.36
C GLN A 200 17.30 13.02 -16.63
N SER A 201 17.43 12.19 -15.60
CA SER A 201 17.98 10.83 -15.72
C SER A 201 17.15 9.89 -16.60
N ILE A 202 15.88 10.22 -16.85
CA ILE A 202 14.99 9.50 -17.77
C ILE A 202 14.61 10.33 -19.01
N GLU A 203 15.38 11.39 -19.28
CA GLU A 203 15.26 12.28 -20.45
C GLU A 203 13.84 12.83 -20.66
N LEU A 204 13.15 13.16 -19.57
CA LEU A 204 11.88 13.87 -19.67
C LEU A 204 12.12 15.22 -20.35
N ARG A 205 11.21 15.58 -21.26
CA ARG A 205 11.26 16.90 -21.90
C ARG A 205 11.13 17.98 -20.84
N SER A 206 11.87 19.08 -20.99
CA SER A 206 11.94 20.12 -19.95
C SER A 206 10.57 20.68 -19.52
N HIS A 207 9.59 20.76 -20.42
CA HIS A 207 8.23 21.20 -20.03
C HIS A 207 7.51 20.20 -19.12
N TRP A 208 7.75 18.89 -19.26
CA TRP A 208 7.21 17.88 -18.36
C TRP A 208 7.89 17.93 -16.99
N ILE A 209 9.20 18.20 -16.95
CA ILE A 209 9.90 18.42 -15.68
C ILE A 209 9.35 19.66 -14.98
N ILE A 210 9.16 20.77 -15.71
CA ILE A 210 8.56 21.99 -15.16
C ILE A 210 7.13 21.72 -14.68
N ALA A 211 6.31 21.00 -15.46
CA ALA A 211 4.94 20.64 -15.07
C ALA A 211 4.92 19.75 -13.83
N LEU A 212 5.82 18.77 -13.74
CA LEU A 212 5.97 17.90 -12.57
C LEU A 212 6.33 18.73 -11.33
N LEU A 213 7.37 19.56 -11.40
CA LEU A 213 7.80 20.40 -10.28
C LEU A 213 6.73 21.41 -9.86
N SER A 214 6.02 21.99 -10.83
CA SER A 214 4.92 22.94 -10.55
C SER A 214 3.75 22.22 -9.89
N GLY A 215 3.33 21.07 -10.41
CA GLY A 215 2.25 20.26 -9.85
C GLY A 215 2.58 19.75 -8.45
N SER A 216 3.77 19.17 -8.26
CA SER A 216 4.26 18.76 -6.93
C SER A 216 4.36 19.96 -5.98
N GLY A 217 4.84 21.10 -6.47
CA GLY A 217 4.91 22.33 -5.68
C GLY A 217 3.55 22.83 -5.19
N ILE A 218 2.53 22.84 -6.07
CA ILE A 218 1.16 23.20 -5.69
C ILE A 218 0.62 22.23 -4.63
N ILE A 219 0.83 20.92 -4.80
CA ILE A 219 0.40 19.90 -3.84
C ILE A 219 1.10 20.11 -2.48
N ILE A 220 2.41 20.38 -2.48
CA ILE A 220 3.18 20.63 -1.25
C ILE A 220 2.70 21.88 -0.53
N VAL A 221 2.50 22.98 -1.25
CA VAL A 221 1.97 24.24 -0.68
C VAL A 221 0.59 24.02 -0.09
N ALA A 222 -0.30 23.33 -0.80
CA ALA A 222 -1.62 22.98 -0.30
C ALA A 222 -1.54 22.07 0.93
N ALA A 223 -0.62 21.10 0.95
CA ALA A 223 -0.41 20.21 2.08
C ALA A 223 0.06 20.95 3.34
N PHE A 224 0.98 21.92 3.22
CA PHE A 224 1.37 22.77 4.36
C PHE A 224 0.24 23.68 4.86
N ALA A 225 -0.60 24.18 3.95
CA ALA A 225 -1.69 25.07 4.30
C ALA A 225 -2.86 24.32 4.97
N LEU A 226 -3.17 23.10 4.52
CA LEU A 226 -4.39 22.38 4.89
C LEU A 226 -4.16 21.19 5.82
N PHE A 227 -3.01 20.51 5.71
CA PHE A 227 -2.72 19.24 6.37
C PHE A 227 -1.33 19.23 7.00
N ARG A 228 -0.91 20.38 7.55
CA ARG A 228 0.48 20.67 7.95
C ARG A 228 1.14 19.55 8.77
N LEU A 229 0.48 19.10 9.84
CA LEU A 229 1.01 18.07 10.74
C LEU A 229 1.16 16.70 10.05
N ALA A 230 0.11 16.27 9.35
CA ALA A 230 0.13 15.00 8.63
C ALA A 230 1.21 15.00 7.54
N PHE A 231 1.35 16.12 6.81
CA PHE A 231 2.41 16.25 5.83
C PHE A 231 3.81 16.25 6.47
N ALA A 232 3.99 16.95 7.60
CA ALA A 232 5.27 16.99 8.31
C ALA A 232 5.75 15.61 8.79
N LEU A 233 4.83 14.69 9.10
CA LEU A 233 5.11 13.31 9.45
C LEU A 233 5.65 12.49 8.25
N VAL A 234 5.09 12.67 7.06
CA VAL A 234 5.43 11.85 5.87
C VAL A 234 6.52 12.48 4.98
N ASN A 235 6.75 13.79 5.08
CA ASN A 235 7.69 14.53 4.23
C ASN A 235 9.12 13.97 4.25
N PRO A 236 9.73 13.59 5.41
CA PRO A 236 11.04 12.96 5.43
C PRO A 236 11.08 11.60 4.71
N LEU A 237 10.03 10.78 4.89
CA LEU A 237 9.90 9.49 4.21
C LEU A 237 9.80 9.69 2.69
N LEU A 238 8.94 10.61 2.23
CA LEU A 238 8.81 10.94 0.80
C LEU A 238 10.14 11.40 0.21
N ALA A 239 10.86 12.27 0.92
CA ALA A 239 12.18 12.74 0.49
C ALA A 239 13.18 11.58 0.35
N GLY A 240 13.22 10.67 1.33
CA GLY A 240 14.07 9.47 1.29
C GLY A 240 13.74 8.54 0.12
N LEU A 241 12.45 8.26 -0.09
CA LEU A 241 11.98 7.40 -1.18
C LEU A 241 12.27 8.00 -2.57
N ILE A 242 12.01 9.29 -2.77
CA ILE A 242 12.29 9.98 -4.04
C ILE A 242 13.80 10.09 -4.28
N LEU A 243 14.58 10.38 -3.24
CA LEU A 243 16.05 10.41 -3.34
C LEU A 243 16.60 9.04 -3.74
N PHE A 244 16.13 7.96 -3.10
CA PHE A 244 16.53 6.60 -3.45
C PHE A 244 16.19 6.27 -4.92
N ALA A 245 14.97 6.55 -5.36
CA ALA A 245 14.57 6.35 -6.76
C ALA A 245 15.43 7.16 -7.75
N THR A 246 15.81 8.38 -7.36
CA THR A 246 16.71 9.26 -8.11
C THR A 246 18.10 8.64 -8.23
N ILE A 247 18.68 8.16 -7.12
CA ILE A 247 20.00 7.51 -7.10
C ILE A 247 20.02 6.30 -8.02
N VAL A 248 19.01 5.43 -7.92
CA VAL A 248 18.88 4.25 -8.78
C VAL A 248 18.77 4.67 -10.25
N SER A 249 17.95 5.67 -10.57
CA SER A 249 17.75 6.11 -11.95
C SER A 249 18.99 6.78 -12.56
N VAL A 250 19.73 7.57 -11.77
CA VAL A 250 21.02 8.14 -12.20
C VAL A 250 22.05 7.03 -12.41
N GLY A 251 22.13 6.05 -11.51
CA GLY A 251 23.01 4.88 -11.68
C GLY A 251 22.69 4.10 -12.95
N LEU A 252 21.40 3.90 -13.26
CA LEU A 252 20.95 3.27 -14.50
C LEU A 252 21.27 4.12 -15.74
N ALA A 253 21.08 5.44 -15.67
CA ALA A 253 21.43 6.36 -16.77
C ALA A 253 22.93 6.34 -17.07
N TRP A 254 23.77 6.23 -16.04
CA TRP A 254 25.21 6.12 -16.20
C TRP A 254 25.62 4.74 -16.72
N ARG A 255 25.07 3.66 -16.18
CA ARG A 255 25.43 2.28 -16.53
C ARG A 255 24.89 1.86 -17.91
N TRP A 256 23.71 2.35 -18.28
CA TRP A 256 22.93 1.95 -19.47
C TRP A 256 22.32 3.17 -20.20
N PRO A 257 23.14 4.13 -20.68
CA PRO A 257 22.65 5.37 -21.29
C PRO A 257 21.76 5.13 -22.52
N GLN A 258 22.09 4.13 -23.35
CA GLN A 258 21.33 3.80 -24.55
C GLN A 258 19.94 3.17 -24.29
N HIS A 259 19.65 2.71 -23.06
CA HIS A 259 18.42 1.97 -22.73
C HIS A 259 17.31 2.85 -22.14
N LEU A 260 17.02 3.99 -22.77
CA LEU A 260 16.03 4.96 -22.28
C LEU A 260 14.66 4.35 -21.99
N ALA A 261 14.16 3.47 -22.86
CA ALA A 261 12.84 2.85 -22.70
C ALA A 261 12.74 2.01 -21.42
N TRP A 262 13.81 1.28 -21.07
CA TRP A 262 13.89 0.53 -19.80
C TRP A 262 13.98 1.46 -18.60
N ARG A 263 14.78 2.54 -18.68
CA ARG A 263 14.88 3.56 -17.62
C ARG A 263 13.51 4.16 -17.30
N GLN A 264 12.71 4.47 -18.34
CA GLN A 264 11.35 5.00 -18.15
C GLN A 264 10.38 3.98 -17.53
N ALA A 265 10.46 2.71 -17.93
CA ALA A 265 9.63 1.65 -17.33
C ALA A 265 10.00 1.39 -15.87
N ILE A 266 11.29 1.40 -15.54
CA ILE A 266 11.77 1.28 -14.15
C ILE A 266 11.34 2.51 -13.34
N ALA A 267 11.38 3.71 -13.91
CA ALA A 267 10.89 4.90 -13.22
C ALA A 267 9.38 4.83 -12.92
N LEU A 268 8.54 4.33 -13.82
CA LEU A 268 7.12 4.09 -13.51
C LEU A 268 6.94 3.04 -12.41
N THR A 269 7.77 2.00 -12.39
CA THR A 269 7.80 0.98 -11.33
C THR A 269 8.20 1.60 -9.98
N GLN A 270 9.17 2.51 -9.97
CA GLN A 270 9.55 3.28 -8.78
C GLN A 270 8.43 4.21 -8.32
N VAL A 271 7.71 4.88 -9.24
CA VAL A 271 6.54 5.69 -8.88
C VAL A 271 5.47 4.82 -8.23
N ALA A 272 5.17 3.65 -8.80
CA ALA A 272 4.23 2.69 -8.22
C ALA A 272 4.62 2.28 -6.79
N LEU A 273 5.92 2.03 -6.56
CA LEU A 273 6.47 1.71 -5.24
C LEU A 273 6.36 2.89 -4.27
N ILE A 274 6.75 4.09 -4.68
CA ILE A 274 6.69 5.31 -3.85
C ILE A 274 5.25 5.56 -3.42
N VAL A 275 4.28 5.48 -4.34
CA VAL A 275 2.87 5.69 -4.02
C VAL A 275 2.42 4.69 -2.95
N ARG A 276 2.70 3.39 -3.14
CA ARG A 276 2.34 2.32 -2.17
C ARG A 276 2.99 2.54 -0.80
N LEU A 277 4.30 2.80 -0.76
CA LEU A 277 5.02 2.98 0.50
C LEU A 277 4.64 4.27 1.22
N ALA A 278 4.38 5.36 0.48
CA ALA A 278 3.96 6.62 1.07
C ALA A 278 2.63 6.50 1.82
N GLY A 279 1.69 5.69 1.31
CA GLY A 279 0.45 5.41 2.02
C GLY A 279 0.62 4.36 3.12
N LEU A 280 1.28 3.24 2.86
CA LEU A 280 1.39 2.14 3.84
C LEU A 280 2.28 2.45 5.04
N LEU A 281 3.32 3.27 4.84
CA LEU A 281 4.22 3.70 5.91
C LEU A 281 3.83 5.09 6.43
N HIS A 282 2.68 5.63 6.01
CA HIS A 282 2.15 6.84 6.62
C HIS A 282 1.88 6.55 8.10
N PRO A 283 2.27 7.42 9.05
CA PRO A 283 2.07 7.10 10.48
C PRO A 283 0.61 6.93 10.93
N HIS A 284 -0.34 7.49 10.18
CA HIS A 284 -1.78 7.25 10.37
C HIS A 284 -2.30 6.02 9.64
N ALA A 285 -1.53 5.37 8.77
CA ALA A 285 -1.99 4.16 8.11
C ALA A 285 -1.90 2.98 9.08
N ILE A 286 -3.05 2.42 9.41
CA ILE A 286 -3.18 1.21 10.22
C ILE A 286 -3.51 0.07 9.27
N SER A 287 -2.97 -1.12 9.56
CA SER A 287 -3.20 -2.33 8.78
C SER A 287 -3.45 -3.49 9.76
N SER A 288 -4.53 -4.26 9.56
CA SER A 288 -4.95 -5.28 10.54
C SER A 288 -3.97 -6.46 10.58
N ASP A 289 -3.52 -6.90 9.40
CA ASP A 289 -2.86 -8.20 9.26
C ASP A 289 -1.34 -8.10 9.08
N ALA A 290 -0.79 -6.88 8.96
CA ALA A 290 0.65 -6.70 8.75
C ALA A 290 1.49 -7.30 9.90
N GLY A 291 1.02 -7.22 11.15
CA GLY A 291 1.66 -7.85 12.31
C GLY A 291 1.67 -9.38 12.26
N PHE A 292 0.61 -9.98 11.71
CA PHE A 292 0.55 -11.42 11.47
C PHE A 292 1.64 -11.86 10.48
N HIS A 293 1.89 -11.08 9.42
CA HIS A 293 2.97 -11.35 8.47
C HIS A 293 4.36 -11.21 9.09
N ALA A 294 4.60 -10.22 9.96
CA ALA A 294 5.86 -10.06 10.67
C ALA A 294 6.17 -11.27 11.57
N ASN A 295 5.16 -11.80 12.27
CA ASN A 295 5.28 -12.99 13.10
C ASN A 295 5.50 -14.26 12.26
N ASN A 296 4.84 -14.39 11.12
CA ASN A 296 5.08 -15.52 10.21
C ASN A 296 6.49 -15.53 9.61
N LEU A 297 7.05 -14.35 9.31
CA LEU A 297 8.44 -14.24 8.89
C LEU A 297 9.40 -14.71 10.00
N LEU A 298 9.15 -14.29 11.25
CA LEU A 298 9.92 -14.76 12.41
C LEU A 298 9.82 -16.28 12.58
N ARG A 299 8.60 -16.84 12.51
CA ARG A 299 8.36 -18.29 12.62
C ARG A 299 9.12 -19.06 11.55
N LEU A 300 9.09 -18.60 10.31
CA LEU A 300 9.87 -19.20 9.22
C LEU A 300 11.38 -19.12 9.49
N GLY A 301 11.87 -17.97 9.97
CA GLY A 301 13.27 -17.79 10.37
C GLY A 301 13.72 -18.72 11.50
N LEU A 302 12.80 -19.09 12.40
CA LEU A 302 13.02 -20.10 13.45
C LEU A 302 12.91 -21.55 12.95
N GLY A 303 12.75 -21.77 11.65
CA GLY A 303 12.66 -23.09 11.03
C GLY A 303 11.24 -23.66 10.93
N GLN A 304 10.20 -22.88 11.24
CA GLN A 304 8.81 -23.33 11.06
C GLN A 304 8.36 -23.13 9.61
N VAL A 305 8.49 -24.18 8.80
CA VAL A 305 8.14 -24.15 7.36
C VAL A 305 6.65 -24.39 7.10
N PHE A 306 5.94 -25.06 8.01
CA PHE A 306 4.50 -25.33 7.89
C PHE A 306 3.71 -24.32 8.72
N LEU A 307 3.33 -23.22 8.09
CA LEU A 307 2.53 -22.18 8.74
C LEU A 307 1.03 -22.47 8.59
N THR A 308 0.25 -21.99 9.55
CA THR A 308 -1.20 -22.09 9.52
C THR A 308 -1.84 -20.77 9.95
N ALA A 309 -3.07 -20.53 9.50
CA ALA A 309 -3.89 -19.39 9.92
C ALA A 309 -5.26 -19.87 10.37
N GLY A 310 -5.79 -19.28 11.44
CA GLY A 310 -7.21 -19.39 11.77
C GLY A 310 -8.00 -18.47 10.85
N LEU A 311 -8.97 -19.01 10.13
CA LEU A 311 -9.92 -18.19 9.37
C LEU A 311 -11.10 -17.83 10.30
N PRO A 312 -11.75 -16.67 10.12
CA PRO A 312 -12.95 -16.31 10.89
C PRO A 312 -14.06 -17.37 10.74
N ALA A 313 -14.84 -17.57 11.81
CA ALA A 313 -15.95 -18.54 11.84
C ALA A 313 -17.01 -18.27 10.76
N ASP A 314 -17.22 -17.00 10.40
CA ASP A 314 -18.17 -16.55 9.37
C ASP A 314 -17.76 -16.93 7.93
N ALA A 315 -16.52 -17.36 7.72
CA ALA A 315 -16.00 -17.92 6.47
C ALA A 315 -15.84 -19.45 6.54
N GLY A 316 -16.53 -20.11 7.48
CA GLY A 316 -16.39 -21.56 7.74
C GLY A 316 -15.01 -21.94 8.31
N GLY A 317 -14.34 -20.99 8.97
CA GLY A 317 -12.90 -21.05 9.21
C GLY A 317 -12.43 -21.83 10.42
N GLY A 318 -11.95 -23.06 10.22
CA GLY A 318 -10.97 -23.71 11.09
C GLY A 318 -9.53 -23.27 10.76
N ILE A 319 -8.53 -23.93 11.35
CA ILE A 319 -7.11 -23.75 10.97
C ILE A 319 -6.92 -24.15 9.49
N ALA A 320 -6.22 -23.33 8.71
CA ALA A 320 -5.91 -23.57 7.30
C ALA A 320 -4.39 -23.62 7.06
N PRO A 321 -3.89 -24.42 6.10
CA PRO A 321 -2.54 -24.28 5.58
C PRO A 321 -2.27 -22.86 5.07
N TYR A 322 -1.13 -22.29 5.45
CA TYR A 322 -0.71 -20.95 5.02
C TYR A 322 0.62 -21.05 4.26
N PRO A 323 0.62 -20.97 2.92
CA PRO A 323 1.83 -21.14 2.11
C PRO A 323 2.92 -20.12 2.43
N VAL A 324 4.17 -20.58 2.39
CA VAL A 324 5.35 -19.79 2.81
C VAL A 324 6.06 -19.04 1.68
N GLY A 325 5.59 -19.14 0.43
CA GLY A 325 6.29 -18.62 -0.75
C GLY A 325 6.69 -17.14 -0.63
N PHE A 326 5.79 -16.29 -0.14
CA PHE A 326 6.07 -14.87 0.08
C PHE A 326 7.20 -14.65 1.10
N TYR A 327 7.17 -15.38 2.21
CA TYR A 327 8.17 -15.22 3.28
C TYR A 327 9.53 -15.76 2.88
N LEU A 328 9.60 -16.76 1.99
CA LEU A 328 10.87 -17.24 1.43
C LEU A 328 11.59 -16.16 0.62
N LEU A 329 10.86 -15.24 -0.01
CA LEU A 329 11.44 -14.07 -0.67
C LEU A 329 11.87 -12.98 0.31
N ALA A 330 11.10 -12.77 1.38
CA ALA A 330 11.38 -11.73 2.37
C ALA A 330 12.52 -12.10 3.33
N LEU A 331 12.65 -13.38 3.69
CA LEU A 331 13.56 -13.85 4.74
C LEU A 331 15.04 -13.48 4.51
N PRO A 332 15.63 -13.62 3.30
CA PRO A 332 17.03 -13.22 3.07
C PRO A 332 17.28 -11.72 3.33
N LEU A 333 16.25 -10.89 3.17
CA LEU A 333 16.36 -9.44 3.39
C LEU A 333 16.26 -9.05 4.87
N GLN A 334 15.86 -9.97 5.76
CA GLN A 334 15.94 -9.78 7.21
C GLN A 334 17.38 -9.52 7.68
N LEU A 335 18.37 -10.01 6.94
CA LEU A 335 19.79 -9.78 7.21
C LEU A 335 20.21 -8.29 7.06
N LEU A 336 19.38 -7.47 6.43
CA LEU A 336 19.65 -6.05 6.18
C LEU A 336 18.96 -5.11 7.18
N VAL A 337 18.14 -5.64 8.09
CA VAL A 337 17.31 -4.86 9.03
C VAL A 337 17.45 -5.39 10.46
N GLY A 338 16.90 -4.67 11.44
CA GLY A 338 16.91 -5.11 12.84
C GLY A 338 16.07 -6.37 13.08
N ASP A 339 16.38 -7.10 14.15
CA ASP A 339 15.65 -8.31 14.57
C ASP A 339 14.48 -8.03 15.53
N ASP A 340 14.00 -6.79 15.55
CA ASP A 340 12.81 -6.39 16.30
C ASP A 340 11.53 -6.53 15.45
N PHE A 341 10.38 -6.48 16.13
CA PHE A 341 9.07 -6.62 15.49
C PHE A 341 8.77 -5.50 14.49
N ALA A 342 9.17 -4.26 14.78
CA ALA A 342 8.90 -3.11 13.92
C ALA A 342 9.73 -3.20 12.62
N SER A 343 11.00 -3.61 12.71
CA SER A 343 11.85 -3.86 11.55
C SER A 343 11.25 -4.96 10.64
N ARG A 344 10.77 -6.06 11.21
CA ARG A 344 10.09 -7.13 10.44
C ARG A 344 8.81 -6.64 9.77
N LEU A 345 7.99 -5.85 10.48
CA LEU A 345 6.76 -5.26 9.96
C LEU A 345 7.03 -4.38 8.73
N VAL A 346 8.01 -3.49 8.84
CA VAL A 346 8.44 -2.64 7.72
C VAL A 346 8.97 -3.50 6.57
N LEU A 347 9.78 -4.51 6.86
CA LEU A 347 10.34 -5.39 5.83
C LEU A 347 9.26 -6.10 5.01
N VAL A 348 8.32 -6.79 5.65
CA VAL A 348 7.26 -7.51 4.92
C VAL A 348 6.39 -6.55 4.10
N THR A 349 6.13 -5.35 4.62
CA THR A 349 5.37 -4.30 3.92
C THR A 349 6.12 -3.81 2.68
N VAL A 350 7.41 -3.49 2.83
CA VAL A 350 8.26 -3.02 1.74
C VAL A 350 8.43 -4.08 0.66
N VAL A 351 8.67 -5.34 1.04
CA VAL A 351 8.81 -6.45 0.09
C VAL A 351 7.51 -6.68 -0.68
N ALA A 352 6.35 -6.70 -0.01
CA ALA A 352 5.07 -6.86 -0.69
C ALA A 352 4.80 -5.71 -1.70
N ALA A 353 5.02 -4.47 -1.29
CA ALA A 353 4.84 -3.30 -2.17
C ALA A 353 5.82 -3.31 -3.35
N ALA A 354 7.08 -3.72 -3.15
CA ALA A 354 8.08 -3.85 -4.20
C ALA A 354 7.73 -4.96 -5.20
N LEU A 355 7.32 -6.12 -4.68
CA LEU A 355 6.90 -7.26 -5.48
C LEU A 355 5.70 -6.93 -6.37
N ASP A 356 4.67 -6.28 -5.84
CA ASP A 356 3.52 -5.83 -6.64
C ASP A 356 3.93 -4.79 -7.69
N SER A 357 4.82 -3.87 -7.34
CA SER A 357 5.25 -2.81 -8.26
C SER A 357 5.93 -3.38 -9.52
N PHE A 358 6.56 -4.56 -9.46
CA PHE A 358 7.16 -5.20 -10.64
C PHE A 358 6.15 -5.55 -11.74
N PHE A 359 4.85 -5.63 -11.45
CA PHE A 359 3.83 -5.74 -12.50
C PHE A 359 3.85 -4.55 -13.46
N CYS A 360 4.22 -3.34 -13.02
CA CYS A 360 4.40 -2.20 -13.93
C CYS A 360 5.45 -2.50 -15.02
N LEU A 361 6.59 -3.06 -14.61
CA LEU A 361 7.67 -3.43 -15.53
C LEU A 361 7.26 -4.60 -16.44
N ALA A 362 6.58 -5.60 -15.89
CA ALA A 362 6.10 -6.75 -16.65
C ALA A 362 5.04 -6.35 -17.70
N ILE A 363 4.08 -5.49 -17.34
CA ILE A 363 3.06 -4.94 -18.25
C ILE A 363 3.72 -4.18 -19.40
N TRP A 364 4.65 -3.28 -19.08
CA TRP A 364 5.42 -2.57 -20.11
C TRP A 364 6.13 -3.56 -21.04
N TRP A 365 6.80 -4.56 -20.49
CA TRP A 365 7.55 -5.55 -21.25
C TRP A 365 6.63 -6.38 -22.16
N TRP A 366 5.52 -6.92 -21.66
CA TRP A 366 4.56 -7.69 -22.47
C TRP A 366 4.01 -6.89 -23.64
N ILE A 367 3.61 -5.63 -23.42
CA ILE A 367 3.10 -4.76 -24.49
C ILE A 367 4.20 -4.49 -25.53
N LYS A 368 5.42 -4.17 -25.09
CA LYS A 368 6.56 -3.94 -25.99
C LYS A 368 6.87 -5.16 -26.84
N GLN A 369 6.94 -6.33 -26.22
CA GLN A 369 7.29 -7.57 -26.91
C GLN A 369 6.19 -8.09 -27.82
N ALA A 370 4.94 -7.70 -27.58
CA ALA A 370 3.82 -7.99 -28.47
C ALA A 370 3.81 -7.11 -29.74
N GLY A 371 4.82 -6.26 -29.94
CA GLY A 371 4.99 -5.41 -31.12
C GLY A 371 4.32 -4.04 -31.02
N PHE A 372 3.75 -3.67 -29.86
CA PHE A 372 3.13 -2.36 -29.68
C PHE A 372 4.17 -1.25 -29.39
N GLY A 373 3.76 -0.01 -29.64
CA GLY A 373 4.58 1.18 -29.46
C GLY A 373 5.03 1.39 -28.01
N LEU A 374 6.12 2.15 -27.82
CA LEU A 374 6.62 2.50 -26.47
C LEU A 374 5.55 3.19 -25.63
N ARG A 375 4.77 4.09 -26.25
CA ARG A 375 3.72 4.82 -25.56
C ARG A 375 2.60 3.91 -25.05
N ALA A 376 2.18 2.88 -25.81
CA ALA A 376 1.22 1.88 -25.33
C ALA A 376 1.74 1.15 -24.09
N ALA A 377 3.00 0.76 -24.10
CA ALA A 377 3.64 0.08 -22.99
C ALA A 377 3.75 0.95 -21.74
N LEU A 378 4.15 2.23 -21.90
CA LEU A 378 4.20 3.19 -20.80
C LEU A 378 2.80 3.51 -20.27
N PHE A 379 1.79 3.60 -21.14
CA PHE A 379 0.42 3.78 -20.69
C PHE A 379 -0.09 2.57 -19.89
N GLY A 380 0.14 1.36 -20.38
CA GLY A 380 -0.25 0.15 -19.63
C GLY A 380 0.39 0.08 -18.25
N ALA A 381 1.69 0.37 -18.15
CA ALA A 381 2.39 0.43 -16.87
C ALA A 381 1.86 1.55 -15.96
N ALA A 382 1.58 2.73 -16.50
CA ALA A 382 1.06 3.84 -15.72
C ALA A 382 -0.35 3.57 -15.16
N CYS A 383 -1.23 2.87 -15.89
CA CYS A 383 -2.54 2.43 -15.37
C CYS A 383 -2.42 1.58 -14.09
N TYR A 384 -1.32 0.81 -13.94
CA TYR A 384 -1.09 -0.05 -12.77
C TYR A 384 -0.58 0.70 -11.54
N ILE A 385 -0.13 1.96 -11.69
CA ILE A 385 0.28 2.79 -10.55
C ILE A 385 -0.89 2.92 -9.56
N GLY A 386 -2.10 3.18 -10.08
CA GLY A 386 -3.34 3.32 -9.31
C GLY A 386 -4.14 2.02 -9.18
N ALA A 387 -3.48 0.87 -8.99
CA ALA A 387 -4.14 -0.43 -8.93
C ALA A 387 -5.04 -0.59 -7.69
N THR A 388 -6.33 -0.27 -7.82
CA THR A 388 -7.27 -0.21 -6.69
C THR A 388 -7.36 -1.52 -5.91
N GLN A 389 -7.34 -2.65 -6.60
CA GLN A 389 -7.42 -3.97 -5.95
C GLN A 389 -6.16 -4.32 -5.15
N ALA A 390 -4.99 -3.88 -5.64
CA ALA A 390 -3.73 -4.03 -4.90
C ALA A 390 -3.70 -3.08 -3.70
N PHE A 391 -4.17 -1.85 -3.87
CA PHE A 391 -4.30 -0.86 -2.80
C PHE A 391 -5.23 -1.31 -1.68
N GLU A 392 -6.38 -1.91 -2.01
CA GLU A 392 -7.29 -2.51 -1.03
C GLU A 392 -6.56 -3.59 -0.23
N ALA A 393 -6.02 -4.60 -0.90
CA ALA A 393 -5.34 -5.71 -0.23
C ALA A 393 -4.15 -5.25 0.62
N LEU A 394 -3.37 -4.27 0.14
CA LEU A 394 -2.27 -3.66 0.90
C LEU A 394 -2.78 -2.88 2.13
N SER A 395 -3.88 -2.13 2.02
CA SER A 395 -4.44 -1.37 3.14
C SER A 395 -4.97 -2.27 4.26
N ILE A 396 -5.62 -3.38 3.90
CA ILE A 396 -6.12 -4.36 4.86
C ILE A 396 -4.94 -5.13 5.50
N GLY A 397 -3.84 -5.29 4.78
CA GLY A 397 -2.66 -6.03 5.24
C GLY A 397 -2.59 -7.44 4.72
N GLU A 398 -3.27 -7.76 3.61
CA GLU A 398 -3.18 -9.06 2.94
C GLU A 398 -1.88 -9.20 2.14
N LEU A 399 -0.75 -9.01 2.81
CA LEU A 399 0.56 -8.89 2.18
C LEU A 399 0.97 -10.17 1.44
N ALA A 400 0.52 -11.34 1.89
CA ALA A 400 0.81 -12.60 1.19
C ALA A 400 -0.02 -12.78 -0.09
N ASN A 401 -1.22 -12.17 -0.21
CA ASN A 401 -1.95 -12.14 -1.48
C ASN A 401 -1.20 -11.30 -2.50
N VAL A 402 -0.85 -10.07 -2.10
CA VAL A 402 -0.18 -9.09 -2.97
C VAL A 402 1.24 -9.55 -3.32
N GLY A 403 2.05 -9.88 -2.32
CA GLY A 403 3.40 -10.40 -2.52
C GLY A 403 3.42 -11.79 -3.17
N GLY A 404 2.43 -12.64 -2.88
CA GLY A 404 2.29 -13.96 -3.49
C GLY A 404 1.91 -13.90 -4.97
N GLN A 405 1.11 -12.92 -5.40
CA GLN A 405 0.81 -12.72 -6.82
C GLN A 405 2.08 -12.51 -7.66
N ALA A 406 3.10 -11.85 -7.10
CA ALA A 406 4.37 -11.64 -7.78
C ALA A 406 5.14 -12.95 -8.02
N LEU A 407 4.91 -14.01 -7.24
CA LEU A 407 5.52 -15.33 -7.48
C LEU A 407 5.07 -15.96 -8.80
N MET A 408 3.95 -15.47 -9.37
CA MET A 408 3.43 -15.92 -10.65
C MET A 408 4.11 -15.22 -11.83
N LEU A 409 4.74 -14.06 -11.62
CA LEU A 409 5.38 -13.26 -12.67
C LEU A 409 6.34 -14.07 -13.53
N PRO A 410 7.28 -14.87 -12.97
CA PRO A 410 8.19 -15.67 -13.78
C PRO A 410 7.46 -16.67 -14.68
N ALA A 411 6.35 -17.25 -14.21
CA ALA A 411 5.56 -18.20 -15.00
C ALA A 411 4.82 -17.47 -16.13
N LEU A 412 4.22 -16.30 -15.85
CA LEU A 412 3.55 -15.48 -16.87
C LEU A 412 4.55 -14.99 -17.94
N ILE A 413 5.76 -14.59 -17.54
CA ILE A 413 6.85 -14.24 -18.46
C ILE A 413 7.25 -15.46 -19.29
N GLY A 414 7.43 -16.63 -18.67
CA GLY A 414 7.80 -17.88 -19.33
C GLY A 414 6.76 -18.36 -20.34
N LEU A 415 5.47 -18.28 -20.00
CA LEU A 415 4.36 -18.57 -20.91
C LEU A 415 4.45 -17.61 -22.12
N PHE A 416 4.50 -16.31 -21.88
CA PHE A 416 4.58 -15.31 -22.95
C PHE A 416 5.83 -15.49 -23.84
N SER A 417 6.99 -15.81 -23.27
CA SER A 417 8.23 -16.02 -24.02
C SER A 417 8.23 -17.31 -24.83
N GLY A 418 7.22 -18.18 -24.66
CA GLY A 418 7.12 -19.46 -25.34
C GLY A 418 8.00 -20.54 -24.72
N ALA A 419 8.20 -20.56 -23.40
CA ALA A 419 9.01 -21.59 -22.75
C ALA A 419 8.50 -23.04 -22.99
N SER A 420 7.20 -23.19 -23.24
CA SER A 420 6.54 -24.44 -23.65
C SER A 420 6.48 -24.67 -25.18
N ALA A 421 6.98 -23.74 -25.99
CA ALA A 421 7.01 -23.87 -27.45
C ALA A 421 7.93 -25.01 -27.89
N ARG A 422 7.68 -25.60 -29.06
CA ARG A 422 8.45 -26.74 -29.58
C ARG A 422 9.94 -26.43 -29.73
N GLN A 423 10.27 -25.19 -30.10
CA GLN A 423 11.64 -24.73 -30.36
C GLN A 423 12.43 -24.40 -29.08
N SER A 424 11.77 -24.27 -27.94
CA SER A 424 12.41 -23.88 -26.69
C SER A 424 13.23 -25.02 -26.09
N GLY A 425 14.36 -24.71 -25.47
CA GLY A 425 15.20 -25.71 -24.79
C GLY A 425 14.53 -26.32 -23.57
N TRP A 426 15.09 -27.43 -23.07
CA TRP A 426 14.61 -28.10 -21.85
C TRP A 426 14.77 -27.22 -20.60
N LEU A 427 15.83 -26.38 -20.55
CA LEU A 427 16.05 -25.42 -19.45
C LEU A 427 14.90 -24.42 -19.32
N ALA A 428 14.37 -23.91 -20.44
CA ALA A 428 13.22 -23.01 -20.42
C ALA A 428 11.98 -23.72 -19.87
N LEU A 429 11.81 -25.01 -20.22
CA LEU A 429 10.69 -25.81 -19.73
C LEU A 429 10.79 -26.10 -18.23
N ILE A 430 11.99 -26.42 -17.73
CA ILE A 430 12.25 -26.58 -16.29
C ILE A 430 12.06 -25.25 -15.56
N GLY A 431 12.53 -24.14 -16.14
CA GLY A 431 12.29 -22.81 -15.60
C GLY A 431 10.80 -22.51 -15.47
N LEU A 432 10.00 -22.84 -16.49
CA LEU A 432 8.54 -22.71 -16.43
C LEU A 432 7.93 -23.62 -15.36
N MET A 433 8.38 -24.87 -15.25
CA MET A 433 7.93 -25.81 -14.22
C MET A 433 8.18 -25.27 -12.81
N LEU A 434 9.39 -24.79 -12.53
CA LEU A 434 9.76 -24.20 -11.24
C LEU A 434 8.99 -22.91 -10.96
N ALA A 435 8.77 -22.08 -11.99
CA ALA A 435 7.96 -20.88 -11.87
C ALA A 435 6.49 -21.18 -11.58
N ILE A 436 5.91 -22.21 -12.20
CA ILE A 436 4.56 -22.69 -11.89
C ILE A 436 4.50 -23.20 -10.44
N CYS A 437 5.50 -23.98 -10.01
CA CYS A 437 5.61 -24.40 -8.61
C CYS A 437 5.61 -23.19 -7.67
N ALA A 438 6.48 -22.20 -7.89
CA ALA A 438 6.54 -20.99 -7.08
C ALA A 438 5.20 -20.22 -7.06
N GLY A 439 4.52 -20.10 -8.20
CA GLY A 439 3.20 -19.48 -8.28
C GLY A 439 2.10 -20.27 -7.56
N LEU A 440 2.19 -21.60 -7.50
CA LEU A 440 1.27 -22.45 -6.72
C LEU A 440 1.56 -22.40 -5.21
N LEU A 441 2.81 -22.12 -4.83
CA LEU A 441 3.24 -21.87 -3.46
C LEU A 441 2.97 -20.43 -2.99
N ALA A 442 2.30 -19.62 -3.81
CA ALA A 442 1.73 -18.35 -3.40
C ALA A 442 0.60 -18.55 -2.37
N HIS A 443 -0.01 -17.44 -1.93
CA HIS A 443 -1.13 -17.51 -1.00
C HIS A 443 -2.40 -18.07 -1.68
N SER A 444 -3.24 -18.77 -0.90
CA SER A 444 -4.43 -19.48 -1.39
C SER A 444 -5.38 -18.58 -2.19
N GLY A 445 -5.52 -17.32 -1.78
CA GLY A 445 -6.37 -16.33 -2.45
C GLY A 445 -6.00 -16.01 -3.91
N VAL A 446 -4.78 -16.34 -4.34
CA VAL A 446 -4.30 -16.14 -5.72
C VAL A 446 -3.97 -17.48 -6.41
N THR A 447 -3.53 -18.50 -5.66
CA THR A 447 -3.17 -19.82 -6.20
C THR A 447 -4.27 -20.46 -7.03
N LEU A 448 -5.55 -20.37 -6.59
CA LEU A 448 -6.67 -20.92 -7.37
C LEU A 448 -6.84 -20.18 -8.71
N GLY A 449 -6.76 -18.85 -8.71
CA GLY A 449 -6.82 -18.04 -9.93
C GLY A 449 -5.69 -18.37 -10.90
N PHE A 450 -4.48 -18.57 -10.37
CA PHE A 450 -3.33 -19.00 -11.15
C PHE A 450 -3.48 -20.41 -11.72
N GLY A 451 -3.97 -21.37 -10.93
CA GLY A 451 -4.25 -22.73 -11.40
C GLY A 451 -5.26 -22.75 -12.54
N LEU A 452 -6.34 -21.96 -12.42
CA LEU A 452 -7.34 -21.78 -13.49
C LEU A 452 -6.72 -21.14 -14.75
N LEU A 453 -5.86 -20.15 -14.59
CA LEU A 453 -5.12 -19.55 -15.72
C LEU A 453 -4.25 -20.60 -16.42
N ILE A 454 -3.50 -21.42 -15.69
CA ILE A 454 -2.68 -22.49 -16.29
C ILE A 454 -3.56 -23.51 -17.00
N GLY A 455 -4.70 -23.90 -16.42
CA GLY A 455 -5.68 -24.79 -17.04
C GLY A 455 -6.21 -24.23 -18.36
N TRP A 456 -6.61 -22.95 -18.39
CA TRP A 456 -7.05 -22.30 -19.62
C TRP A 456 -5.93 -22.06 -20.63
N ALA A 457 -4.70 -21.77 -20.17
CA ALA A 457 -3.54 -21.68 -21.04
C ALA A 457 -3.31 -23.01 -21.76
N TRP A 458 -3.51 -24.14 -21.07
CA TRP A 458 -3.45 -25.48 -21.65
C TRP A 458 -4.59 -25.77 -22.63
N VAL A 459 -5.84 -25.44 -22.28
CA VAL A 459 -6.99 -25.59 -23.20
C VAL A 459 -6.77 -24.78 -24.48
N LEU A 460 -6.36 -23.52 -24.36
CA LEU A 460 -6.11 -22.65 -25.50
C LEU A 460 -4.86 -23.04 -26.28
N ALA A 461 -3.90 -23.75 -25.68
CA ALA A 461 -2.67 -24.19 -26.36
C ALA A 461 -2.96 -25.11 -27.55
N TRP A 462 -4.07 -25.86 -27.54
CA TRP A 462 -4.50 -26.72 -28.65
C TRP A 462 -4.86 -25.94 -29.92
N GLN A 463 -5.22 -24.66 -29.77
CA GLN A 463 -5.58 -23.78 -30.88
C GLN A 463 -4.41 -22.90 -31.34
N GLN A 464 -3.26 -22.97 -30.66
CA GLN A 464 -2.10 -22.14 -30.95
C GLN A 464 -1.07 -22.89 -31.81
N PRO A 465 -0.32 -22.19 -32.68
CA PRO A 465 0.82 -22.77 -33.37
C PRO A 465 1.87 -23.30 -32.39
N SER A 466 2.55 -24.39 -32.77
CA SER A 466 3.61 -25.00 -31.94
C SER A 466 4.82 -24.09 -31.65
N THR A 467 4.96 -22.99 -32.40
CA THR A 467 5.95 -21.92 -32.20
C THR A 467 5.59 -20.96 -31.07
N VAL A 468 4.34 -20.98 -30.61
CA VAL A 468 3.85 -20.22 -29.45
C VAL A 468 3.88 -21.11 -28.22
N THR A 469 3.26 -22.29 -28.29
CA THR A 469 3.18 -23.24 -27.17
C THR A 469 2.88 -24.63 -27.70
N THR A 470 3.17 -25.68 -26.94
CA THR A 470 2.67 -27.03 -27.23
C THR A 470 1.91 -27.59 -26.02
N PRO A 471 0.70 -28.18 -26.21
CA PRO A 471 -0.10 -28.70 -25.10
C PRO A 471 0.63 -29.72 -24.24
N LEU A 472 1.41 -30.62 -24.86
CA LEU A 472 2.16 -31.66 -24.17
C LEU A 472 3.28 -31.08 -23.29
N ARG A 473 4.05 -30.11 -23.79
CA ARG A 473 5.12 -29.49 -22.99
C ARG A 473 4.54 -28.64 -21.87
N LEU A 474 3.47 -27.89 -22.14
CA LEU A 474 2.79 -27.12 -21.11
C LEU A 474 2.20 -28.04 -20.04
N PHE A 475 1.60 -29.17 -20.42
CA PHE A 475 1.15 -30.20 -19.48
C PHE A 475 2.31 -30.74 -18.64
N ALA A 476 3.43 -31.09 -19.26
CA ALA A 476 4.60 -31.58 -18.54
C ALA A 476 5.13 -30.55 -17.51
N ALA A 477 5.22 -29.28 -17.90
CA ALA A 477 5.62 -28.22 -16.99
C ALA A 477 4.60 -27.98 -15.86
N ALA A 478 3.31 -27.99 -16.18
CA ALA A 478 2.24 -27.80 -15.21
C ALA A 478 2.14 -28.97 -14.21
N ALA A 479 2.16 -30.21 -14.72
CA ALA A 479 2.14 -31.42 -13.91
C ALA A 479 3.39 -31.53 -13.03
N GLY A 480 4.57 -31.23 -13.57
CA GLY A 480 5.81 -31.18 -12.80
C GLY A 480 5.79 -30.09 -11.73
N GLY A 481 5.30 -28.90 -12.07
CA GLY A 481 5.18 -27.78 -11.13
C GLY A 481 4.20 -28.07 -10.00
N LEU A 482 3.03 -28.62 -10.32
CA LEU A 482 2.04 -29.07 -9.35
C LEU A 482 2.57 -30.21 -8.48
N GLY A 483 3.20 -31.22 -9.09
CA GLY A 483 3.80 -32.33 -8.36
C GLY A 483 4.84 -31.87 -7.35
N LEU A 484 5.71 -30.92 -7.73
CA LEU A 484 6.67 -30.31 -6.81
C LEU A 484 5.99 -29.51 -5.71
N ALA A 485 4.99 -28.68 -6.02
CA ALA A 485 4.26 -27.91 -5.02
C ALA A 485 3.56 -28.82 -4.00
N LEU A 486 2.93 -29.91 -4.47
CA LEU A 486 2.32 -30.92 -3.62
C LEU A 486 3.35 -31.60 -2.72
N MET A 487 4.49 -32.02 -3.29
CA MET A 487 5.57 -32.69 -2.56
C MET A 487 6.22 -31.80 -1.47
N VAL A 488 6.34 -30.49 -1.73
CA VAL A 488 6.98 -29.55 -0.80
C VAL A 488 6.02 -29.13 0.32
N VAL A 489 4.73 -28.95 0.02
CA VAL A 489 3.77 -28.34 0.94
C VAL A 489 2.68 -29.31 1.34
N TYR A 490 1.94 -29.86 0.39
CA TYR A 490 0.66 -30.53 0.66
C TYR A 490 0.77 -32.03 1.01
N THR A 491 1.96 -32.62 0.97
CA THR A 491 2.22 -33.99 1.47
C THR A 491 2.65 -34.02 2.93
N ALA A 492 2.80 -32.86 3.59
CA ALA A 492 3.11 -32.82 5.01
C ALA A 492 1.92 -33.34 5.84
N PRO A 493 2.14 -34.25 6.81
CA PRO A 493 1.06 -34.82 7.64
C PRO A 493 0.15 -33.75 8.25
N THR A 494 0.74 -32.66 8.74
CA THR A 494 0.02 -31.54 9.35
C THR A 494 -1.00 -30.88 8.42
N TYR A 495 -0.72 -30.80 7.11
CA TYR A 495 -1.66 -30.23 6.15
C TYR A 495 -2.65 -31.26 5.61
N LEU A 496 -2.24 -32.52 5.47
CA LEU A 496 -3.15 -33.62 5.13
C LEU A 496 -4.23 -33.77 6.21
N ASP A 497 -3.86 -33.75 7.49
CA ASP A 497 -4.80 -33.84 8.61
C ASP A 497 -5.79 -32.66 8.60
N LEU A 498 -5.32 -31.44 8.34
CA LEU A 498 -6.17 -30.25 8.23
C LEU A 498 -7.14 -30.33 7.03
N ILE A 499 -6.67 -30.84 5.89
CA ILE A 499 -7.51 -31.01 4.69
C ILE A 499 -8.57 -32.09 4.92
N VAL A 500 -8.21 -33.21 5.55
CA VAL A 500 -9.11 -34.32 5.88
C VAL A 500 -10.14 -33.89 6.94
N GLN A 501 -9.73 -33.13 7.95
CA GLN A 501 -10.66 -32.60 8.96
C GLN A 501 -11.67 -31.61 8.35
N ARG A 502 -11.22 -30.78 7.39
CA ARG A 502 -12.10 -29.85 6.66
C ARG A 502 -13.05 -30.55 5.69
N SER A 503 -12.64 -31.63 5.03
CA SER A 503 -13.53 -32.36 4.12
C SER A 503 -14.68 -33.08 4.84
N GLY A 504 -14.49 -33.41 6.13
CA GLY A 504 -15.55 -33.95 7.00
C GLY A 504 -16.52 -32.91 7.57
N GLN A 505 -16.12 -31.63 7.61
CA GLN A 505 -16.96 -30.50 8.01
C GLN A 505 -17.61 -29.90 6.75
N GLY A 506 -18.69 -30.53 6.27
CA GLY A 506 -19.41 -30.10 5.07
C GLY A 506 -19.68 -28.58 5.08
N ALA A 507 -19.45 -27.94 3.92
CA ALA A 507 -19.62 -26.52 3.67
C ALA A 507 -21.03 -26.05 4.07
N SER A 508 -21.17 -25.61 5.32
CA SER A 508 -22.41 -25.12 5.92
C SER A 508 -22.19 -23.65 6.23
N GLY A 509 -22.27 -22.81 5.19
CA GLY A 509 -21.99 -21.38 5.33
C GLY A 509 -22.00 -20.54 4.04
N GLY A 510 -22.00 -21.14 2.86
CA GLY A 510 -21.93 -20.39 1.60
C GLY A 510 -23.09 -19.42 1.40
N LEU A 511 -22.77 -18.19 0.95
CA LEU A 511 -23.77 -17.19 0.56
C LEU A 511 -24.63 -17.70 -0.61
N ALA A 512 -25.89 -17.28 -0.67
CA ALA A 512 -26.77 -17.63 -1.78
C ALA A 512 -26.20 -17.11 -3.11
N PRO A 513 -26.30 -17.84 -4.24
CA PRO A 513 -25.74 -17.42 -5.53
C PRO A 513 -26.20 -16.02 -5.98
N MET A 514 -27.46 -15.67 -5.70
CA MET A 514 -27.99 -14.33 -6.00
C MET A 514 -27.35 -13.23 -5.16
N GLN A 515 -26.97 -13.52 -3.92
CA GLN A 515 -26.26 -12.60 -3.04
C GLN A 515 -24.81 -12.42 -3.52
N ILE A 516 -24.14 -13.49 -3.95
CA ILE A 516 -22.79 -13.41 -4.53
C ILE A 516 -22.80 -12.58 -5.82
N LEU A 517 -23.81 -12.80 -6.67
CA LEU A 517 -23.99 -12.01 -7.90
C LEU A 517 -24.26 -10.54 -7.58
N SER A 518 -25.17 -10.25 -6.63
CA SER A 518 -25.45 -8.87 -6.22
C SER A 518 -24.22 -8.21 -5.62
N ASP A 519 -23.50 -8.89 -4.73
CA ASP A 519 -22.31 -8.36 -4.07
C ASP A 519 -21.18 -8.12 -5.06
N THR A 520 -21.01 -9.01 -6.05
CA THR A 520 -20.02 -8.84 -7.13
C THR A 520 -20.36 -7.66 -8.02
N VAL A 521 -21.63 -7.51 -8.40
CA VAL A 521 -22.09 -6.36 -9.20
C VAL A 521 -21.91 -5.07 -8.41
N LEU A 522 -22.38 -5.02 -7.16
CA LEU A 522 -22.24 -3.88 -6.26
C LEU A 522 -20.76 -3.52 -6.03
N ALA A 523 -19.86 -4.50 -5.89
CA ALA A 523 -18.42 -4.28 -5.79
C ALA A 523 -17.86 -3.65 -7.08
N LEU A 524 -18.26 -4.19 -8.24
CA LEU A 524 -17.83 -3.68 -9.55
C LEU A 524 -18.30 -2.25 -9.83
N VAL A 525 -19.48 -1.86 -9.33
CA VAL A 525 -20.00 -0.49 -9.48
C VAL A 525 -19.72 0.42 -8.28
N GLY A 526 -19.11 -0.11 -7.21
CA GLY A 526 -18.75 0.66 -6.02
C GLY A 526 -19.89 1.02 -5.09
N LEU A 527 -20.95 0.23 -5.10
CA LEU A 527 -22.13 0.39 -4.27
C LEU A 527 -22.17 -0.60 -3.09
N GLN A 528 -21.04 -1.23 -2.76
CA GLN A 528 -20.97 -2.12 -1.60
C GLN A 528 -21.10 -1.35 -0.27
N PRO A 529 -21.71 -1.94 0.77
CA PRO A 529 -21.91 -1.29 2.06
C PRO A 529 -20.59 -0.83 2.70
N PRO A 530 -20.61 0.22 3.54
CA PRO A 530 -19.41 0.85 4.10
C PRO A 530 -18.47 -0.10 4.87
N HIS A 531 -18.98 -1.19 5.44
CA HIS A 531 -18.20 -2.13 6.24
C HIS A 531 -17.55 -3.24 5.40
N ARG A 532 -17.85 -3.28 4.10
CA ARG A 532 -17.28 -4.21 3.10
C ARG A 532 -16.78 -3.43 1.88
N ARG A 533 -16.18 -2.25 2.08
CA ARG A 533 -15.71 -1.40 0.97
C ARG A 533 -14.61 -2.09 0.17
N SER A 534 -15.01 -2.87 -0.84
CA SER A 534 -14.12 -3.23 -1.95
C SER A 534 -13.89 -1.98 -2.79
N LEU A 535 -12.64 -1.72 -3.15
CA LEU A 535 -12.32 -0.58 -3.99
C LEU A 535 -12.79 -0.87 -5.41
N VAL A 536 -13.51 0.07 -6.01
CA VAL A 536 -14.06 -0.09 -7.36
C VAL A 536 -12.93 -0.17 -8.40
N LEU A 537 -13.15 -0.89 -9.50
CA LEU A 537 -12.34 -0.73 -10.70
C LEU A 537 -12.61 0.66 -11.31
N PRO A 538 -11.58 1.46 -11.64
CA PRO A 538 -11.79 2.75 -12.30
C PRO A 538 -12.60 2.60 -13.58
N PHE A 539 -13.69 3.36 -13.74
CA PHE A 539 -14.61 3.20 -14.88
C PHE A 539 -13.90 3.43 -16.23
N GLY A 540 -13.00 4.41 -16.28
CA GLY A 540 -12.15 4.66 -17.45
C GLY A 540 -11.25 3.48 -17.81
N LEU A 541 -10.78 2.71 -16.82
CA LEU A 541 -9.96 1.52 -17.04
C LEU A 541 -10.79 0.41 -17.68
N ALA A 542 -12.01 0.17 -17.19
CA ALA A 542 -12.91 -0.84 -17.74
C ALA A 542 -13.23 -0.57 -19.22
N LEU A 543 -13.59 0.67 -19.57
CA LEU A 543 -13.87 1.06 -20.95
C LEU A 543 -12.62 0.95 -21.85
N ALA A 544 -11.48 1.45 -21.39
CA ALA A 544 -10.22 1.36 -22.13
C ALA A 544 -9.80 -0.10 -22.34
N ASN A 545 -10.00 -0.96 -21.35
CA ASN A 545 -9.75 -2.39 -21.45
C ASN A 545 -10.60 -3.05 -22.54
N LEU A 546 -11.92 -2.82 -22.56
CA LEU A 546 -12.82 -3.43 -23.56
C LEU A 546 -12.41 -3.03 -24.99
N PHE A 547 -12.14 -1.75 -25.21
CA PHE A 547 -11.66 -1.27 -26.51
C PHE A 547 -10.26 -1.80 -26.86
N GLY A 548 -9.39 -1.91 -25.85
CA GLY A 548 -8.04 -2.45 -26.00
C GLY A 548 -8.02 -3.93 -26.35
N LEU A 549 -8.89 -4.73 -25.74
CA LEU A 549 -9.09 -6.14 -26.08
C LEU A 549 -9.56 -6.27 -27.53
N TRP A 550 -10.53 -5.46 -27.96
CA TRP A 550 -10.98 -5.45 -29.35
C TRP A 550 -9.84 -5.12 -30.34
N LEU A 551 -8.99 -4.13 -30.02
CA LEU A 551 -7.81 -3.79 -30.83
C LEU A 551 -6.79 -4.93 -30.87
N LEU A 552 -6.49 -5.53 -29.71
CA LEU A 552 -5.54 -6.63 -29.60
C LEU A 552 -6.01 -7.84 -30.42
N TRP A 553 -7.29 -8.19 -30.38
CA TRP A 553 -7.85 -9.30 -31.16
C TRP A 553 -7.85 -9.03 -32.66
N ARG A 554 -7.94 -7.77 -33.08
CA ARG A 554 -7.79 -7.36 -34.49
C ARG A 554 -6.34 -7.29 -34.98
N SER A 555 -5.36 -7.36 -34.08
CA SER A 555 -3.95 -7.43 -34.49
C SER A 555 -3.65 -8.78 -35.14
N ALA A 556 -3.13 -8.75 -36.37
CA ALA A 556 -2.74 -9.94 -37.10
C ALA A 556 -1.28 -10.36 -36.84
N SER A 557 -0.51 -9.61 -36.04
CA SER A 557 0.91 -9.91 -35.81
C SER A 557 1.11 -11.20 -34.99
N VAL A 558 2.17 -11.94 -35.30
CA VAL A 558 2.53 -13.18 -34.60
C VAL A 558 2.88 -12.88 -33.14
N GLU A 559 3.56 -11.76 -32.90
CA GLU A 559 3.93 -11.26 -31.58
C GLU A 559 2.70 -10.97 -30.72
N ALA A 560 1.66 -10.37 -31.30
CA ALA A 560 0.38 -10.15 -30.61
C ALA A 560 -0.36 -11.46 -30.34
N SER A 561 -0.11 -12.53 -31.09
CA SER A 561 -0.73 -13.84 -30.84
C SER A 561 -0.35 -14.42 -29.48
N ARG A 562 0.90 -14.25 -29.06
CA ARG A 562 1.36 -14.68 -27.72
C ARG A 562 0.66 -13.91 -26.61
N LEU A 563 0.49 -12.61 -26.80
CA LEU A 563 -0.23 -11.75 -25.85
C LEU A 563 -1.72 -12.10 -25.78
N ARG A 564 -2.37 -12.33 -26.93
CA ARG A 564 -3.77 -12.78 -27.00
C ARG A 564 -3.98 -14.09 -26.27
N TRP A 565 -3.08 -15.05 -26.45
CA TRP A 565 -3.16 -16.33 -25.76
C TRP A 565 -3.05 -16.16 -24.24
N LEU A 566 -2.04 -15.41 -23.76
CA LEU A 566 -1.86 -15.16 -22.33
C LEU A 566 -3.07 -14.43 -21.72
N ILE A 567 -3.51 -13.33 -22.34
CA ILE A 567 -4.65 -12.54 -21.85
C ILE A 567 -5.96 -13.33 -21.93
N GLY A 568 -6.15 -14.14 -22.98
CA GLY A 568 -7.28 -15.03 -23.11
C GLY A 568 -7.34 -16.06 -21.98
N ALA A 569 -6.20 -16.68 -21.65
CA ALA A 569 -6.11 -17.60 -20.51
C ALA A 569 -6.37 -16.90 -19.18
N TRP A 570 -5.88 -15.67 -19.02
CA TRP A 570 -6.06 -14.88 -17.80
C TRP A 570 -7.53 -14.49 -17.56
N TRP A 571 -8.21 -14.01 -18.60
CA TRP A 571 -9.63 -13.69 -18.56
C TRP A 571 -10.49 -14.93 -18.35
N ALA A 572 -10.23 -16.01 -19.10
CA ALA A 572 -11.00 -17.24 -18.97
C ALA A 572 -10.82 -17.85 -17.58
N GLY A 573 -9.60 -17.85 -17.04
CA GLY A 573 -9.32 -18.26 -15.66
C GLY A 573 -10.07 -17.42 -14.63
N THR A 574 -10.10 -16.10 -14.81
CA THR A 574 -10.85 -15.21 -13.91
C THR A 574 -12.36 -15.43 -13.99
N LEU A 575 -12.93 -15.55 -15.20
CA LEU A 575 -14.35 -15.79 -15.41
C LEU A 575 -14.79 -17.14 -14.81
N THR A 576 -14.00 -18.20 -15.03
CA THR A 576 -14.26 -19.49 -14.37
C THR A 576 -14.11 -19.40 -12.85
N GLY A 577 -13.14 -18.61 -12.36
CA GLY A 577 -12.99 -18.35 -10.93
C GLY A 577 -14.22 -17.68 -10.32
N LEU A 578 -14.79 -16.68 -11.00
CA LEU A 578 -16.04 -16.04 -10.62
C LEU A 578 -17.22 -17.02 -10.61
N VAL A 579 -17.29 -17.95 -11.57
CA VAL A 579 -18.30 -19.02 -11.58
C VAL A 579 -18.10 -19.98 -10.40
N LEU A 580 -16.85 -20.33 -10.07
CA LEU A 580 -16.55 -21.17 -8.92
C LEU A 580 -16.95 -20.51 -7.60
N LEU A 581 -16.83 -19.18 -7.47
CA LEU A 581 -17.33 -18.46 -6.30
C LEU A 581 -18.83 -18.66 -6.07
N LEU A 582 -19.63 -18.92 -7.11
CA LEU A 582 -21.06 -19.19 -6.97
C LEU A 582 -21.36 -20.56 -6.34
N VAL A 583 -20.38 -21.46 -6.32
CA VAL A 583 -20.56 -22.88 -5.96
C VAL A 583 -19.62 -23.32 -4.83
N ALA A 584 -18.50 -22.63 -4.61
CA ALA A 584 -17.47 -22.97 -3.62
C ALA A 584 -17.21 -21.80 -2.66
N ASP A 585 -17.16 -22.10 -1.38
CA ASP A 585 -16.92 -21.15 -0.29
C ASP A 585 -15.41 -20.83 -0.12
N GLN A 586 -14.78 -20.38 -1.20
CA GLN A 586 -13.36 -20.01 -1.21
C GLN A 586 -13.18 -18.56 -1.63
N GLY A 587 -12.55 -17.74 -0.78
CA GLY A 587 -12.22 -16.36 -1.11
C GLY A 587 -11.20 -16.27 -2.25
N LEU A 588 -11.65 -15.99 -3.47
CA LEU A 588 -10.78 -15.68 -4.60
C LEU A 588 -10.59 -14.16 -4.71
N ARG A 589 -9.34 -13.69 -4.68
CA ARG A 589 -9.04 -12.26 -4.93
C ARG A 589 -9.00 -12.00 -6.45
N TRP A 590 -10.13 -12.23 -7.12
CA TRP A 590 -10.26 -12.17 -8.59
C TRP A 590 -9.91 -10.79 -9.15
N GLY A 591 -10.30 -9.71 -8.45
CA GLY A 591 -10.01 -8.34 -8.87
C GLY A 591 -8.50 -8.07 -8.91
N LEU A 592 -7.80 -8.44 -7.82
CA LEU A 592 -6.35 -8.34 -7.70
C LEU A 592 -5.64 -9.14 -8.81
N PHE A 593 -6.10 -10.37 -9.04
CA PHE A 593 -5.53 -11.25 -10.06
C PHE A 593 -5.72 -10.73 -11.49
N LEU A 594 -6.88 -10.16 -11.82
CA LEU A 594 -7.23 -9.68 -13.17
C LEU A 594 -6.63 -8.31 -13.50
N TYR A 595 -6.39 -7.47 -12.49
CA TYR A 595 -6.00 -6.06 -12.69
C TYR A 595 -4.82 -5.83 -13.66
N PRO A 596 -3.73 -6.63 -13.62
CA PRO A 596 -2.64 -6.46 -14.58
C PRO A 596 -3.09 -6.66 -16.04
N ALA A 597 -3.99 -7.62 -16.29
CA ALA A 597 -4.52 -7.87 -17.64
C ALA A 597 -5.37 -6.69 -18.15
N LEU A 598 -6.13 -6.03 -17.27
CA LEU A 598 -6.90 -4.82 -17.60
C LEU A 598 -5.98 -3.68 -18.04
N CYS A 599 -4.84 -3.52 -17.36
CA CYS A 599 -3.88 -2.47 -17.66
C CYS A 599 -3.21 -2.69 -19.03
N ILE A 600 -2.93 -3.95 -19.40
CA ILE A 600 -2.30 -4.28 -20.68
C ILE A 600 -3.13 -3.78 -21.87
N SER A 601 -4.40 -4.17 -21.92
CA SER A 601 -5.34 -3.78 -22.97
C SER A 601 -5.63 -2.28 -22.94
N ALA A 602 -5.83 -1.68 -21.75
CA ALA A 602 -6.05 -0.25 -21.61
C ALA A 602 -4.90 0.59 -22.18
N GLY A 603 -3.65 0.16 -21.98
CA GLY A 603 -2.48 0.82 -22.58
C GLY A 603 -2.53 0.88 -24.11
N ILE A 604 -2.96 -0.22 -24.75
CA ILE A 604 -3.14 -0.31 -26.21
C ILE A 604 -4.25 0.64 -26.69
N ALA A 605 -5.37 0.70 -25.97
CA ALA A 605 -6.48 1.62 -26.28
C ALA A 605 -6.08 3.09 -26.18
N LEU A 606 -5.40 3.48 -25.10
CA LEU A 606 -4.96 4.86 -24.87
C LEU A 606 -3.94 5.30 -25.91
N ASP A 607 -3.03 4.42 -26.33
CA ASP A 607 -2.11 4.71 -27.43
C ASP A 607 -2.84 4.90 -28.76
N ARG A 608 -3.85 4.06 -29.04
CA ARG A 608 -4.65 4.21 -30.27
C ARG A 608 -5.42 5.53 -30.27
N LEU A 609 -5.96 5.96 -29.13
CA LEU A 609 -6.61 7.26 -29.01
C LEU A 609 -5.60 8.40 -29.23
N ALA A 610 -4.43 8.31 -28.62
CA ALA A 610 -3.36 9.31 -28.71
C ALA A 610 -2.68 9.40 -30.10
N THR A 611 -2.86 8.42 -30.99
CA THR A 611 -2.36 8.52 -32.39
C THR A 611 -3.27 9.29 -33.32
N ARG A 612 -4.57 9.42 -33.02
CA ARG A 612 -5.56 9.87 -34.02
C ARG A 612 -5.56 11.38 -34.26
N SER A 613 -5.37 12.18 -33.22
CA SER A 613 -5.39 13.64 -33.30
C SER A 613 -4.77 14.27 -32.04
N VAL A 614 -4.54 15.59 -32.07
CA VAL A 614 -4.14 16.37 -30.87
C VAL A 614 -5.19 16.24 -29.77
N TRP A 615 -6.48 16.28 -30.12
CA TRP A 615 -7.57 16.02 -29.18
C TRP A 615 -7.53 14.59 -28.62
N GLY A 616 -7.19 13.60 -29.44
CA GLY A 616 -6.99 12.23 -29.00
C GLY A 616 -5.83 12.08 -28.01
N GLN A 617 -4.74 12.83 -28.19
CA GLN A 617 -3.64 12.88 -27.22
C GLN A 617 -4.11 13.44 -25.88
N TRP A 618 -4.81 14.57 -25.90
CA TRP A 618 -5.40 15.16 -24.70
C TRP A 618 -6.35 14.19 -23.99
N LEU A 619 -7.28 13.57 -24.71
CA LEU A 619 -8.23 12.60 -24.14
C LEU A 619 -7.51 11.38 -23.53
N ALA A 620 -6.46 10.87 -24.17
CA ALA A 620 -5.69 9.76 -23.62
C ALA A 620 -4.94 10.16 -22.34
N THR A 621 -4.34 11.35 -22.31
CA THR A 621 -3.67 11.88 -21.11
C THR A 621 -4.67 12.13 -19.98
N VAL A 622 -5.79 12.80 -20.25
CA VAL A 622 -6.85 13.03 -19.25
C VAL A 622 -7.44 11.71 -18.76
N GLY A 623 -7.69 10.76 -19.66
CA GLY A 623 -8.16 9.42 -19.32
C GLY A 623 -7.18 8.69 -18.40
N MET A 624 -5.88 8.73 -18.69
CA MET A 624 -4.85 8.15 -17.84
C MET A 624 -4.81 8.80 -16.44
N VAL A 625 -4.76 10.14 -16.40
CA VAL A 625 -4.74 10.89 -15.13
C VAL A 625 -6.00 10.61 -14.31
N THR A 626 -7.15 10.45 -14.96
CA THR A 626 -8.40 10.11 -14.29
C THR A 626 -8.39 8.69 -13.73
N ILE A 627 -7.88 7.70 -14.48
CA ILE A 627 -7.76 6.30 -14.01
C ILE A 627 -6.86 6.23 -12.78
N VAL A 628 -5.66 6.81 -12.87
CA VAL A 628 -4.69 6.78 -11.76
C VAL A 628 -5.18 7.62 -10.59
N GLY A 629 -5.70 8.82 -10.87
CA GLY A 629 -6.23 9.74 -9.86
C GLY A 629 -7.43 9.16 -9.10
N GLN A 630 -8.36 8.50 -9.80
CA GLN A 630 -9.47 7.78 -9.16
C GLN A 630 -8.94 6.66 -8.25
N GLY A 631 -7.95 5.89 -8.72
CA GLY A 631 -7.39 4.80 -7.91
C GLY A 631 -6.70 5.29 -6.63
N VAL A 632 -5.90 6.35 -6.74
CA VAL A 632 -5.23 6.98 -5.58
C VAL A 632 -6.25 7.62 -4.63
N TRP A 633 -7.26 8.32 -5.16
CA TRP A 633 -8.31 8.93 -4.35
C TRP A 633 -9.09 7.89 -3.53
N LEU A 634 -9.52 6.81 -4.18
CA LEU A 634 -10.21 5.70 -3.52
C LEU A 634 -9.36 5.08 -2.42
N TRP A 635 -8.06 4.93 -2.66
CA TRP A 635 -7.15 4.39 -1.68
C TRP A 635 -6.90 5.31 -0.48
N VAL A 636 -6.75 6.62 -0.71
CA VAL A 636 -6.65 7.59 0.39
C VAL A 636 -7.91 7.57 1.24
N ALA A 637 -9.10 7.47 0.63
CA ALA A 637 -10.35 7.32 1.36
C ALA A 637 -10.38 6.01 2.15
N GLN A 638 -9.87 4.91 1.60
CA GLN A 638 -9.77 3.62 2.29
C GLN A 638 -8.84 3.68 3.50
N ILE A 639 -7.61 4.19 3.35
CA ILE A 639 -6.65 4.31 4.47
C ILE A 639 -7.25 5.18 5.59
N ARG A 640 -7.92 6.27 5.23
CA ARG A 640 -8.52 7.19 6.20
C ARG A 640 -9.71 6.58 6.95
N ASP A 641 -10.48 5.69 6.33
CA ASP A 641 -11.78 5.24 6.85
C ASP A 641 -11.83 3.75 7.28
N TYR A 642 -10.85 2.90 6.94
CA TYR A 642 -10.99 1.44 7.09
C TYR A 642 -10.73 0.93 8.51
N LEU A 643 -9.82 1.56 9.26
CA LEU A 643 -9.45 1.16 10.64
C LEU A 643 -9.51 2.32 11.64
N HIS A 644 -10.02 3.47 11.18
CA HIS A 644 -10.39 4.60 12.02
C HIS A 644 -11.91 4.62 12.09
#